data_AF-A0A937BGI7-F1
#
_entry.id   AF-A0A937BGI7-F1
#
_cell.length_a   1.000
_cell.length_b   1.000
_cell.length_c   1.000
_cell.angle_alpha   90.00
_cell.angle_beta   90.00
_cell.angle_gamma   90.00
#
_symmetry.space_group_name_H-M   'P 1'
#
loop_
_entity.id
_entity.type
_entity.pdbx_description
1 polymer ?
#
loop_
_entity_poly.entity_id
_entity_poly.type
_entity_poly.pdbx_seq_one_letter_code
_entity_poly.pdbx_strand_id
1 'polypeptide(L)'
;MKSFTTTLFLALLLLFSSGLSAQAGSESIYKDIQKLGVLANVLYVAAHPDDENTRMISYLSNHLAVNTTYLSLTRGDGGQNLIGPEIREMLGLIRTHELLGARDIDGGHQLFTRANDFGYSKTPAETFNIWDREEVLSDVVWAIRSTKPDVIINRFSTDTSRPNHGHHTASAILALEAFDLAARKSSFPDQLSFVTPWQPRRIFWNTSYWFYGSREAFDKADKSKMLAIDIGSFDPVTGESNSEIAGRSRSMHKSQGFGSAETRGESLDYIDLLKDAEGTIPKSLFEGIDITWNRVAGGAAIAPLVQALESSFDFKSPSKSIPQLLRVHQSILALPDSDWKRIKLADCEKLIKDCLGLFVEVRTNKFKASPGSELLVTLEVINRSNTEVRLGSMEVTSNDTVFALPSTLVYNQGYTKELTIETPEQLSIPYWLIKHPEEGMYKVDEQKKRGTPADPPSITAAVTIEINGTSITLQAPVIYKTVDPAKGEVTRPLSIIPPVTVESVDEVLMFNQGHERIIQLKLAAVEDSVKGELHLKTSLPDWKVSPAVIPWSFDKAGESITVQCTINPPTKSSRADLIPEISIGEDTYHHKITTVDYDHLPYLSVVSDAKVHLQSMDIKTTPRTVAYITGAGDDVPASLAQIGYTVDVIDIESLSASSLAKYQVVLLGIRAFNTVDALAYKNKILFDWVKDGGTMIVQYNVSRGLVTEEIAPYLLTLSRDRITEENAQVTMLSPDHEALNFPNKITQDDFIGWVQERGLYFPNKWDDAFTPLLEMNDTGETPTKGALLVAPYGEGYYVYSGLSWFRHLPAGNTGPYRLLSNLISLGYKKGKS
;
A
#
# COMPACT_ATOMS: atom_id res chain seq x y z
N MET A 1 -35.55 -18.76 53.30
CA MET A 1 -34.56 -17.83 53.87
C MET A 1 -33.68 -17.26 52.77
N LYS A 2 -33.91 -15.97 52.46
CA LYS A 2 -32.97 -14.92 52.00
C LYS A 2 -32.31 -15.12 50.61
N SER A 3 -32.73 -14.46 49.52
CA SER A 3 -32.76 -13.01 49.18
C SER A 3 -31.39 -12.34 49.18
N PHE A 4 -31.13 -11.55 48.13
CA PHE A 4 -30.07 -10.54 47.83
C PHE A 4 -29.31 -10.90 46.53
N THR A 5 -29.22 -10.12 45.46
CA THR A 5 -29.75 -8.79 45.12
C THR A 5 -29.47 -8.55 43.64
N THR A 6 -30.41 -7.82 43.06
CA THR A 6 -30.43 -7.06 41.82
C THR A 6 -29.20 -6.16 41.63
N THR A 7 -28.93 -5.84 40.36
CA THR A 7 -28.33 -4.58 39.86
C THR A 7 -26.81 -4.55 39.65
N LEU A 8 -26.35 -4.78 38.41
CA LEU A 8 -25.58 -3.79 37.65
C LEU A 8 -25.57 -4.15 36.15
N PHE A 9 -26.69 -3.87 35.47
CA PHE A 9 -26.72 -3.70 34.02
C PHE A 9 -26.35 -2.23 33.78
N LEU A 10 -25.05 -1.93 33.69
CA LEU A 10 -24.56 -0.57 33.46
C LEU A 10 -23.65 -0.56 32.24
N ALA A 11 -24.26 -0.15 31.13
CA ALA A 11 -23.67 0.62 30.04
C ALA A 11 -22.22 0.27 29.66
N LEU A 12 -22.05 -0.71 28.77
CA LEU A 12 -21.01 -0.61 27.75
C LEU A 12 -21.65 0.04 26.52
N LEU A 13 -21.83 1.36 26.59
CA LEU A 13 -21.91 2.22 25.41
C LEU A 13 -20.52 2.20 24.79
N LEU A 14 -20.21 1.15 24.02
CA LEU A 14 -19.14 1.22 23.05
C LEU A 14 -19.62 2.19 21.97
N LEU A 15 -19.07 3.39 22.03
CA LEU A 15 -19.08 4.36 20.94
C LEU A 15 -18.40 3.71 19.74
N PHE A 16 -19.16 2.94 18.98
CA PHE A 16 -18.88 2.72 17.57
C PHE A 16 -19.33 3.99 16.85
N SER A 17 -18.44 4.95 16.71
CA SER A 17 -18.55 5.95 15.65
C SER A 17 -18.17 5.26 14.34
N SER A 18 -19.04 4.38 13.85
CA SER A 18 -19.09 4.10 12.42
C SER A 18 -19.43 5.43 11.75
N GLY A 19 -18.62 5.82 10.77
CA GLY A 19 -18.71 7.07 10.04
C GLY A 19 -20.03 7.20 9.28
N LEU A 20 -21.09 7.49 10.01
CA LEU A 20 -22.17 8.31 9.49
C LEU A 20 -21.53 9.66 9.19
N SER A 21 -21.60 10.10 7.93
CA SER A 21 -21.22 11.47 7.56
C SER A 21 -22.19 12.42 8.27
N ALA A 22 -21.86 12.76 9.52
CA ALA A 22 -22.46 13.89 10.19
C ALA A 22 -22.13 15.11 9.33
N GLN A 23 -23.13 15.97 9.16
CA GLN A 23 -22.92 17.31 8.62
C GLN A 23 -21.72 17.96 9.34
N ALA A 24 -20.87 18.70 8.62
CA ALA A 24 -19.76 19.41 9.24
C ALA A 24 -20.25 20.23 10.43
N GLY A 25 -19.60 20.06 11.58
CA GLY A 25 -19.89 20.84 12.78
C GLY A 25 -19.54 22.32 12.58
N SER A 26 -20.15 23.19 13.36
CA SER A 26 -19.93 24.65 13.25
C SER A 26 -18.46 25.05 13.45
N GLU A 27 -17.72 24.30 14.25
CA GLU A 27 -16.28 24.46 14.47
C GLU A 27 -15.47 24.12 13.23
N SER A 28 -15.79 23.02 12.53
CA SER A 28 -15.15 22.65 11.26
C SER A 28 -15.45 23.68 10.17
N ILE A 29 -16.70 24.13 10.06
CA ILE A 29 -17.09 25.20 9.12
C ILE A 29 -16.29 26.48 9.41
N TYR A 30 -16.13 26.85 10.68
CA TYR A 30 -15.34 28.02 11.06
C TYR A 30 -13.87 27.89 10.66
N LYS A 31 -13.25 26.72 10.86
CA LYS A 31 -11.88 26.44 10.39
C LYS A 31 -11.76 26.53 8.87
N ASP A 32 -12.74 26.03 8.13
CA ASP A 32 -12.77 26.14 6.66
C ASP A 32 -12.91 27.62 6.19
N ILE A 33 -13.63 28.47 6.95
CA ILE A 33 -13.66 29.92 6.69
C ILE A 33 -12.26 30.54 6.89
N GLN A 34 -11.52 30.14 7.93
CA GLN A 34 -10.14 30.60 8.12
C GLN A 34 -9.23 30.17 6.96
N LYS A 35 -9.38 28.92 6.52
CA LYS A 35 -8.66 28.39 5.35
C LYS A 35 -8.98 29.16 4.07
N LEU A 36 -10.18 29.69 3.90
CA LEU A 36 -10.55 30.53 2.75
C LEU A 36 -9.70 31.82 2.66
N GLY A 37 -9.10 32.27 3.76
CA GLY A 37 -8.20 33.42 3.82
C GLY A 37 -6.72 33.11 3.51
N VAL A 38 -6.32 31.84 3.52
CA VAL A 38 -4.91 31.40 3.38
C VAL A 38 -4.66 30.79 2.00
N LEU A 39 -3.69 31.35 1.29
CA LEU A 39 -3.27 30.96 -0.05
C LEU A 39 -1.79 30.57 0.00
N ALA A 40 -1.49 29.38 0.50
CA ALA A 40 -0.15 28.80 0.47
C ALA A 40 -0.20 27.30 0.22
N ASN A 41 0.84 26.78 -0.44
CA ASN A 41 1.00 25.36 -0.71
C ASN A 41 2.33 24.85 -0.12
N VAL A 42 2.31 23.70 0.55
CA VAL A 42 3.50 22.98 1.01
C VAL A 42 3.53 21.58 0.42
N LEU A 43 4.69 21.16 -0.07
CA LEU A 43 4.94 19.78 -0.51
C LEU A 43 5.88 19.10 0.48
N TYR A 44 5.37 18.11 1.21
CA TYR A 44 6.16 17.23 2.07
C TYR A 44 6.60 16.01 1.25
N VAL A 45 7.88 15.65 1.25
CA VAL A 45 8.41 14.58 0.39
C VAL A 45 9.12 13.51 1.22
N ALA A 46 8.75 12.24 1.02
CA ALA A 46 9.46 11.09 1.55
C ALA A 46 9.25 9.86 0.66
N ALA A 47 9.78 8.70 1.04
CA ALA A 47 9.85 7.55 0.15
C ALA A 47 8.62 6.63 0.24
N HIS A 48 8.10 6.38 1.46
CA HIS A 48 7.09 5.36 1.71
C HIS A 48 5.89 5.89 2.50
N PRO A 49 4.72 5.24 2.39
CA PRO A 49 3.59 5.45 3.30
C PRO A 49 3.92 5.12 4.76
N ASP A 50 3.99 6.09 5.68
CA ASP A 50 4.42 5.98 7.10
C ASP A 50 5.70 6.76 7.45
N ASP A 51 6.48 7.16 6.44
CA ASP A 51 7.68 7.98 6.63
C ASP A 51 7.33 9.40 7.10
N GLU A 52 6.13 9.88 6.76
CA GLU A 52 5.75 11.25 6.98
C GLU A 52 5.70 11.62 8.47
N ASN A 53 6.08 12.85 8.77
CA ASN A 53 5.83 13.41 10.07
C ASN A 53 4.39 13.91 10.14
N THR A 54 3.47 13.05 10.56
CA THR A 54 2.03 13.35 10.65
C THR A 54 1.74 14.59 11.50
N ARG A 55 2.56 14.88 12.51
CA ARG A 55 2.46 16.12 13.29
C ARG A 55 2.79 17.36 12.46
N MET A 56 3.85 17.33 11.65
CA MET A 56 4.19 18.45 10.78
C MET A 56 3.07 18.71 9.77
N ILE A 57 2.56 17.66 9.12
CA ILE A 57 1.45 17.79 8.16
C ILE A 57 0.21 18.37 8.84
N SER A 58 -0.21 17.80 9.97
CA SER A 58 -1.35 18.30 10.73
C SER A 58 -1.17 19.75 11.18
N TYR A 59 0.04 20.16 11.57
CA TYR A 59 0.30 21.54 11.97
C TYR A 59 0.13 22.51 10.80
N LEU A 60 0.68 22.16 9.64
CA LEU A 60 0.56 22.99 8.43
C LEU A 60 -0.91 23.07 7.96
N SER A 61 -1.62 21.96 7.94
CA SER A 61 -3.01 21.89 7.47
C SER A 61 -4.03 22.47 8.46
N ASN A 62 -3.94 22.13 9.75
CA ASN A 62 -4.98 22.47 10.73
C ASN A 62 -4.68 23.78 11.49
N HIS A 63 -3.41 24.07 11.78
CA HIS A 63 -3.02 25.29 12.51
C HIS A 63 -2.71 26.46 11.62
N LEU A 64 -1.97 26.24 10.52
CA LEU A 64 -1.66 27.32 9.57
C LEU A 64 -2.67 27.42 8.42
N ALA A 65 -3.59 26.46 8.29
CA ALA A 65 -4.58 26.40 7.21
C ALA A 65 -3.96 26.39 5.80
N VAL A 66 -2.75 25.84 5.68
CA VAL A 66 -1.99 25.74 4.43
C VAL A 66 -2.38 24.45 3.70
N ASN A 67 -2.49 24.51 2.37
CA ASN A 67 -2.67 23.32 1.57
C ASN A 67 -1.39 22.49 1.59
N THR A 68 -1.40 21.39 2.35
CA THR A 68 -0.23 20.55 2.56
C THR A 68 -0.41 19.23 1.82
N THR A 69 0.50 18.92 0.90
CA THR A 69 0.49 17.70 0.12
C THR A 69 1.68 16.84 0.48
N TYR A 70 1.44 15.58 0.82
CA TYR A 70 2.47 14.57 0.99
C TYR A 70 2.70 13.83 -0.33
N LEU A 71 3.94 13.86 -0.84
CA LEU A 71 4.42 13.03 -1.93
C LEU A 71 5.22 11.87 -1.34
N SER A 72 4.63 10.68 -1.40
CA SER A 72 5.37 9.43 -1.22
C SER A 72 5.93 9.01 -2.57
N LEU A 73 7.22 8.70 -2.68
CA LEU A 73 7.76 8.26 -3.97
C LEU A 73 7.17 6.90 -4.38
N THR A 74 6.94 6.00 -3.42
CA THR A 74 6.39 4.67 -3.67
C THR A 74 5.04 4.47 -2.99
N ARG A 75 4.35 3.38 -3.33
CA ARG A 75 3.13 2.94 -2.64
C ARG A 75 3.40 2.00 -1.46
N GLY A 76 4.67 1.72 -1.13
CA GLY A 76 5.04 0.88 0.01
C GLY A 76 4.78 -0.62 -0.19
N ASP A 77 4.70 -1.08 -1.43
CA ASP A 77 4.35 -2.45 -1.79
C ASP A 77 5.45 -3.49 -1.48
N GLY A 78 6.68 -3.04 -1.19
CA GLY A 78 7.80 -3.86 -0.73
C GLY A 78 7.89 -4.04 0.79
N GLY A 79 6.94 -3.46 1.54
CA GLY A 79 6.89 -3.47 3.00
C GLY A 79 6.42 -4.78 3.63
N GLN A 80 6.28 -4.78 4.96
CA GLN A 80 5.67 -5.88 5.71
C GLN A 80 4.17 -5.67 5.85
N ASN A 81 3.40 -6.75 6.08
CA ASN A 81 1.98 -6.66 6.37
C ASN A 81 1.67 -7.41 7.68
N LEU A 82 1.32 -6.67 8.74
CA LEU A 82 1.00 -7.23 10.06
C LEU A 82 -0.47 -7.63 10.22
N ILE A 83 -1.34 -7.23 9.29
CA ILE A 83 -2.79 -7.42 9.41
C ILE A 83 -3.33 -8.52 8.48
N GLY A 84 -2.55 -8.96 7.50
CA GLY A 84 -2.89 -10.11 6.69
C GLY A 84 -1.85 -10.48 5.63
N PRO A 85 -2.23 -11.33 4.66
CA PRO A 85 -1.29 -12.00 3.76
C PRO A 85 -0.93 -11.18 2.50
N GLU A 86 -1.54 -10.01 2.28
CA GLU A 86 -1.32 -9.23 1.07
C GLU A 86 0.12 -8.71 1.00
N ILE A 87 0.71 -8.84 -0.18
CA ILE A 87 2.06 -8.37 -0.52
C ILE A 87 2.00 -7.59 -1.84
N ARG A 88 3.10 -6.93 -2.20
CA ARG A 88 3.26 -6.25 -3.50
C ARG A 88 2.07 -5.32 -3.78
N GLU A 89 1.51 -5.34 -4.99
CA GLU A 89 0.48 -4.41 -5.43
C GLU A 89 -0.74 -4.37 -4.49
N MET A 90 -1.12 -5.51 -3.89
CA MET A 90 -2.24 -5.55 -2.94
C MET A 90 -1.89 -4.84 -1.63
N LEU A 91 -0.65 -4.99 -1.14
CA LEU A 91 -0.16 -4.21 0.00
C LEU A 91 -0.04 -2.72 -0.35
N GLY A 92 0.43 -2.38 -1.55
CA GLY A 92 0.50 -1.00 -2.04
C GLY A 92 -0.88 -0.34 -2.09
N LEU A 93 -1.92 -1.10 -2.44
CA LEU A 93 -3.30 -0.63 -2.39
C LEU A 93 -3.79 -0.40 -0.96
N ILE A 94 -3.52 -1.33 -0.04
CA ILE A 94 -3.81 -1.19 1.40
C ILE A 94 -3.16 0.08 1.94
N ARG A 95 -1.84 0.23 1.76
CA ARG A 95 -1.07 1.39 2.27
C ARG A 95 -1.48 2.71 1.60
N THR A 96 -1.93 2.66 0.35
CA THR A 96 -2.54 3.83 -0.32
C THR A 96 -3.80 4.28 0.41
N HIS A 97 -4.71 3.36 0.75
CA HIS A 97 -5.93 3.70 1.46
C HIS A 97 -5.71 4.00 2.95
N GLU A 98 -4.69 3.43 3.59
CA GLU A 98 -4.25 3.84 4.94
C GLU A 98 -3.75 5.28 4.95
N LEU A 99 -2.97 5.70 3.95
CA LEU A 99 -2.58 7.10 3.79
C LEU A 99 -3.77 8.02 3.54
N LEU A 100 -4.71 7.63 2.67
CA LEU A 100 -5.92 8.42 2.45
C LEU A 100 -6.71 8.60 3.76
N GLY A 101 -6.88 7.54 4.54
CA GLY A 101 -7.49 7.62 5.88
C GLY A 101 -6.68 8.47 6.87
N ALA A 102 -5.34 8.44 6.81
CA ALA A 102 -4.48 9.31 7.61
C ALA A 102 -4.66 10.79 7.23
N ARG A 103 -4.76 11.07 5.93
CA ARG A 103 -4.99 12.41 5.36
C ARG A 103 -6.38 12.95 5.68
N ASP A 104 -7.40 12.11 5.72
CA ASP A 104 -8.74 12.49 6.18
C ASP A 104 -8.76 12.95 7.65
N ILE A 105 -7.78 12.50 8.45
CA ILE A 105 -7.63 12.89 9.87
C ILE A 105 -6.75 14.14 10.01
N ASP A 106 -5.59 14.18 9.36
CA ASP A 106 -4.63 15.29 9.53
C ASP A 106 -4.84 16.47 8.56
N GLY A 107 -5.75 16.34 7.59
CA GLY A 107 -6.10 17.40 6.64
C GLY A 107 -5.06 17.62 5.54
N GLY A 108 -4.08 16.73 5.37
CA GLY A 108 -3.17 16.76 4.22
C GLY A 108 -3.79 16.19 2.94
N HIS A 109 -3.06 16.28 1.83
CA HIS A 109 -3.38 15.62 0.57
C HIS A 109 -2.30 14.58 0.23
N GLN A 110 -2.63 13.59 -0.60
CA GLN A 110 -1.70 12.51 -0.96
C GLN A 110 -1.36 12.53 -2.46
N LEU A 111 -0.08 12.38 -2.77
CA LEU A 111 0.43 12.07 -4.11
C LEU A 111 1.39 10.88 -4.08
N PHE A 112 1.56 10.24 -5.24
CA PHE A 112 2.56 9.19 -5.47
C PHE A 112 3.33 9.40 -6.76
N THR A 113 4.60 9.01 -6.81
CA THR A 113 5.27 8.80 -8.10
C THR A 113 4.92 7.40 -8.66
N ARG A 114 5.45 7.07 -9.84
CA ARG A 114 5.35 5.73 -10.41
C ARG A 114 6.43 4.77 -9.90
N ALA A 115 7.32 5.18 -9.01
CA ALA A 115 8.35 4.30 -8.47
C ALA A 115 7.75 3.11 -7.71
N ASN A 116 8.28 1.93 -7.99
CA ASN A 116 7.92 0.67 -7.32
C ASN A 116 8.77 0.51 -6.04
N ASP A 117 8.15 0.12 -4.93
CA ASP A 117 8.90 -0.27 -3.72
C ASP A 117 9.40 -1.72 -3.86
N PHE A 118 10.63 -1.87 -4.34
CA PHE A 118 11.28 -3.18 -4.48
C PHE A 118 11.83 -3.74 -3.16
N GLY A 119 11.62 -3.05 -2.03
CA GLY A 119 12.08 -3.42 -0.70
C GLY A 119 13.36 -2.71 -0.27
N TYR A 120 14.04 -3.26 0.72
CA TYR A 120 15.18 -2.59 1.36
C TYR A 120 16.39 -2.49 0.42
N SER A 121 16.81 -1.25 0.16
CA SER A 121 18.10 -0.90 -0.45
C SER A 121 18.99 -0.20 0.57
N LYS A 122 20.30 -0.41 0.47
CA LYS A 122 21.32 0.15 1.37
C LYS A 122 21.77 1.55 0.96
N THR A 123 21.76 1.84 -0.34
CA THR A 123 22.29 3.10 -0.87
C THR A 123 21.36 3.72 -1.91
N PRO A 124 21.37 5.05 -2.11
CA PRO A 124 20.62 5.66 -3.20
C PRO A 124 21.14 5.24 -4.59
N ALA A 125 22.41 4.84 -4.70
CA ALA A 125 22.96 4.35 -5.96
C ALA A 125 22.32 3.01 -6.38
N GLU A 126 22.15 2.09 -5.41
CA GLU A 126 21.39 0.86 -5.61
C GLU A 126 19.94 1.17 -5.99
N THR A 127 19.30 2.14 -5.31
CA THR A 127 17.96 2.60 -5.67
C THR A 127 17.86 3.09 -7.12
N PHE A 128 18.80 3.94 -7.56
CA PHE A 128 18.80 4.47 -8.92
C PHE A 128 19.24 3.45 -9.99
N ASN A 129 19.74 2.28 -9.60
CA ASN A 129 19.97 1.18 -10.54
C ASN A 129 18.68 0.41 -10.85
N ILE A 130 17.72 0.41 -9.93
CA ILE A 130 16.43 -0.30 -10.09
C ILE A 130 15.34 0.67 -10.56
N TRP A 131 15.21 1.84 -9.91
CA TRP A 131 14.35 2.90 -10.39
C TRP A 131 14.92 3.51 -11.67
N ASP A 132 14.06 3.77 -12.64
CA ASP A 132 14.40 4.71 -13.71
C ASP A 132 14.48 6.12 -13.10
N ARG A 133 15.70 6.52 -12.73
CA ARG A 133 15.98 7.78 -12.05
C ARG A 133 15.37 8.98 -12.77
N GLU A 134 15.46 9.04 -14.10
CA GLU A 134 14.98 10.20 -14.87
C GLU A 134 13.45 10.23 -14.91
N GLU A 135 12.79 9.07 -15.00
CA GLU A 135 11.33 8.99 -14.92
C GLU A 135 10.79 9.31 -13.52
N VAL A 136 11.45 8.86 -12.45
CA VAL A 136 11.05 9.23 -11.08
C VAL A 136 11.30 10.72 -10.83
N LEU A 137 12.42 11.27 -11.30
CA LEU A 137 12.69 12.70 -11.25
C LEU A 137 11.64 13.52 -12.00
N SER A 138 11.21 13.04 -13.18
CA SER A 138 10.11 13.61 -13.97
C SER A 138 8.82 13.68 -13.15
N ASP A 139 8.48 12.62 -12.41
CA ASP A 139 7.30 12.58 -11.55
C ASP A 139 7.39 13.55 -10.36
N VAL A 140 8.58 13.72 -9.75
CA VAL A 140 8.79 14.72 -8.68
C VAL A 140 8.66 16.14 -9.25
N VAL A 141 9.22 16.41 -10.44
CA VAL A 141 9.02 17.70 -11.13
C VAL A 141 7.56 17.94 -11.48
N TRP A 142 6.85 16.90 -11.92
CA TRP A 142 5.41 16.94 -12.19
C TRP A 142 4.62 17.29 -10.93
N ALA A 143 4.93 16.66 -9.79
CA ALA A 143 4.29 16.96 -8.51
C ALA A 143 4.51 18.42 -8.09
N ILE A 144 5.73 18.96 -8.23
CA ILE A 144 6.03 20.38 -7.94
C ILE A 144 5.26 21.31 -8.87
N ARG A 145 5.23 21.05 -10.19
CA ARG A 145 4.53 21.91 -11.15
C ARG A 145 3.01 21.85 -11.02
N SER A 146 2.48 20.70 -10.61
CA SER A 146 1.03 20.48 -10.42
C SER A 146 0.52 21.09 -9.11
N THR A 147 1.31 21.01 -8.04
CA THR A 147 0.93 21.53 -6.71
C THR A 147 1.39 22.96 -6.46
N LYS A 148 2.39 23.44 -7.21
CA LYS A 148 3.00 24.77 -7.08
C LYS A 148 3.31 25.14 -5.62
N PRO A 149 4.14 24.34 -4.92
CA PRO A 149 4.42 24.56 -3.51
C PRO A 149 5.27 25.82 -3.33
N ASP A 150 4.92 26.65 -2.35
CA ASP A 150 5.75 27.74 -1.89
C ASP A 150 6.98 27.19 -1.14
N VAL A 151 6.78 26.13 -0.36
CA VAL A 151 7.81 25.46 0.43
C VAL A 151 7.78 23.95 0.21
N ILE A 152 8.96 23.33 0.07
CA ILE A 152 9.15 21.88 0.07
C ILE A 152 9.80 21.46 1.39
N ILE A 153 9.37 20.34 1.97
CA ILE A 153 9.97 19.76 3.19
C ILE A 153 10.29 18.29 2.91
N ASN A 154 11.58 17.97 2.86
CA ASN A 154 12.04 16.58 2.80
C ASN A 154 12.02 15.95 4.19
N ARG A 155 11.51 14.73 4.31
CA ARG A 155 11.62 13.95 5.55
C ARG A 155 13.06 13.58 5.89
N PHE A 156 13.84 13.28 4.86
CA PHE A 156 15.18 12.72 4.97
C PHE A 156 16.26 13.66 4.44
N SER A 157 17.50 13.39 4.86
CA SER A 157 18.68 14.13 4.42
C SER A 157 19.16 13.67 3.04
N THR A 158 19.77 14.57 2.30
CA THR A 158 20.53 14.26 1.07
C THR A 158 21.95 13.74 1.36
N ASP A 159 22.39 13.78 2.62
CA ASP A 159 23.72 13.35 3.06
C ASP A 159 23.86 11.82 3.01
N THR A 160 24.53 11.32 1.98
CA THR A 160 24.77 9.89 1.76
C THR A 160 25.75 9.27 2.77
N SER A 161 26.45 10.06 3.58
CA SER A 161 27.32 9.55 4.64
C SER A 161 26.55 9.06 5.87
N ARG A 162 25.26 9.39 5.97
CA ARG A 162 24.37 8.95 7.06
C ARG A 162 23.71 7.63 6.68
N PRO A 163 23.98 6.53 7.40
CA PRO A 163 23.34 5.24 7.12
C PRO A 163 21.83 5.35 7.25
N ASN A 164 21.12 5.06 6.17
CA ASN A 164 19.66 5.03 6.09
C ASN A 164 19.24 4.12 4.92
N HIS A 165 17.96 3.80 4.81
CA HIS A 165 17.44 3.11 3.64
C HIS A 165 17.69 3.94 2.36
N GLY A 166 18.16 3.30 1.29
CA GLY A 166 18.46 3.90 -0.01
C GLY A 166 17.32 4.76 -0.57
N HIS A 167 16.07 4.28 -0.50
CA HIS A 167 14.89 5.05 -0.95
C HIS A 167 14.75 6.38 -0.22
N HIS A 168 15.03 6.42 1.10
CA HIS A 168 14.93 7.63 1.90
C HIS A 168 15.85 8.71 1.37
N THR A 169 17.13 8.37 1.18
CA THR A 169 18.13 9.32 0.68
C THR A 169 17.88 9.66 -0.79
N ALA A 170 17.48 8.70 -1.62
CA ALA A 170 17.12 8.91 -3.02
C ALA A 170 15.97 9.92 -3.15
N SER A 171 14.91 9.79 -2.32
CA SER A 171 13.78 10.72 -2.32
C SER A 171 14.21 12.16 -2.05
N ALA A 172 15.09 12.36 -1.07
CA ALA A 172 15.59 13.69 -0.71
C ALA A 172 16.47 14.29 -1.83
N ILE A 173 17.31 13.46 -2.46
CA ILE A 173 18.16 13.87 -3.59
C ILE A 173 17.29 14.34 -4.76
N LEU A 174 16.30 13.53 -5.16
CA LEU A 174 15.41 13.86 -6.26
C LEU A 174 14.59 15.13 -5.99
N ALA A 175 14.08 15.30 -4.77
CA ALA A 175 13.35 16.52 -4.39
C ALA A 175 14.23 17.78 -4.45
N LEU A 176 15.48 17.70 -4.00
CA LEU A 176 16.42 18.82 -4.05
C LEU A 176 16.81 19.18 -5.49
N GLU A 177 16.95 18.20 -6.37
CA GLU A 177 17.20 18.45 -7.80
C GLU A 177 15.96 19.02 -8.51
N ALA A 178 14.80 18.42 -8.26
CA ALA A 178 13.52 18.85 -8.84
C ALA A 178 13.15 20.29 -8.45
N PHE A 179 13.60 20.79 -7.30
CA PHE A 179 13.46 22.19 -6.87
C PHE A 179 13.93 23.18 -7.94
N ASP A 180 15.03 22.89 -8.64
CA ASP A 180 15.54 23.74 -9.72
C ASP A 180 14.93 23.41 -11.08
N LEU A 181 14.69 22.12 -11.35
CA LEU A 181 14.20 21.66 -12.66
C LEU A 181 12.73 22.07 -12.89
N ALA A 182 11.93 22.17 -11.84
CA ALA A 182 10.53 22.57 -11.94
C ALA A 182 10.35 23.95 -12.61
N ALA A 183 11.32 24.86 -12.44
CA ALA A 183 11.31 26.20 -13.05
C ALA A 183 11.85 26.23 -14.50
N ARG A 184 12.55 25.18 -14.95
CA ARG A 184 13.22 25.15 -16.26
C ARG A 184 12.32 24.58 -17.34
N LYS A 185 11.99 25.38 -18.36
CA LYS A 185 11.18 24.95 -19.51
C LYS A 185 11.82 23.81 -20.33
N SER A 186 13.15 23.70 -20.30
CA SER A 186 13.89 22.64 -21.00
C SER A 186 13.84 21.29 -20.29
N SER A 187 13.44 21.25 -19.02
CA SER A 187 13.35 20.01 -18.24
C SER A 187 11.93 19.45 -18.35
N PHE A 188 11.82 18.22 -18.87
CA PHE A 188 10.55 17.52 -19.11
C PHE A 188 9.51 18.40 -19.86
N PRO A 189 9.83 18.86 -21.08
CA PRO A 189 9.00 19.83 -21.81
C PRO A 189 7.60 19.30 -22.14
N ASP A 190 7.42 17.98 -22.28
CA ASP A 190 6.13 17.36 -22.60
C ASP A 190 5.07 17.64 -21.53
N GLN A 191 5.48 17.77 -20.27
CA GLN A 191 4.59 18.14 -19.16
C GLN A 191 3.96 19.52 -19.35
N LEU A 192 4.62 20.43 -20.08
CA LEU A 192 4.21 21.83 -20.20
C LEU A 192 2.94 22.02 -21.06
N SER A 193 2.45 20.95 -21.67
CA SER A 193 1.11 20.89 -22.27
C SER A 193 -0.01 20.88 -21.21
N PHE A 194 0.31 20.53 -19.96
CA PHE A 194 -0.65 20.39 -18.86
C PHE A 194 -0.36 21.33 -17.67
N VAL A 195 0.92 21.62 -17.42
CA VAL A 195 1.37 22.44 -16.27
C VAL A 195 2.29 23.58 -16.71
N THR A 196 2.51 24.54 -15.83
CA THR A 196 3.46 25.63 -16.06
C THR A 196 4.71 25.44 -15.22
N PRO A 197 5.89 25.96 -15.65
CA PRO A 197 7.06 25.97 -14.79
C PRO A 197 6.77 26.67 -13.46
N TRP A 198 7.39 26.19 -12.39
CA TRP A 198 7.22 26.73 -11.04
C TRP A 198 8.54 26.68 -10.28
N GLN A 199 8.90 27.79 -9.63
CA GLN A 199 10.05 27.86 -8.74
C GLN A 199 9.52 27.91 -7.29
N PRO A 200 9.64 26.81 -6.52
CA PRO A 200 9.39 26.88 -5.09
C PRO A 200 10.33 27.90 -4.43
N ARG A 201 9.87 28.58 -3.38
CA ARG A 201 10.69 29.57 -2.68
C ARG A 201 11.81 28.90 -1.88
N ARG A 202 11.48 27.79 -1.20
CA ARG A 202 12.38 27.11 -0.25
C ARG A 202 12.23 25.61 -0.25
N ILE A 203 13.32 24.93 0.11
CA ILE A 203 13.31 23.51 0.46
C ILE A 203 14.08 23.29 1.78
N PHE A 204 13.48 22.52 2.67
CA PHE A 204 14.00 22.18 3.99
C PHE A 204 14.16 20.67 4.17
N TRP A 205 14.95 20.26 5.17
CA TRP A 205 14.97 18.91 5.73
C TRP A 205 14.32 18.92 7.13
N ASN A 206 13.25 18.14 7.33
CA ASN A 206 12.65 17.94 8.66
C ASN A 206 13.52 17.00 9.51
N THR A 207 14.05 17.53 10.61
CA THR A 207 15.05 16.87 11.44
C THR A 207 14.71 16.98 12.93
N SER A 208 15.40 16.19 13.74
CA SER A 208 15.28 16.15 15.20
C SER A 208 16.51 15.46 15.78
N TYR A 209 16.62 15.42 17.12
CA TYR A 209 17.73 14.76 17.80
C TYR A 209 17.93 13.29 17.42
N TRP A 210 16.87 12.61 16.94
CA TRP A 210 16.94 11.22 16.49
C TRP A 210 17.92 11.05 15.33
N PHE A 211 17.96 11.99 14.38
CA PHE A 211 18.89 11.97 13.25
C PHE A 211 20.35 12.25 13.65
N TYR A 212 20.60 12.71 14.87
CA TYR A 212 21.92 12.98 15.42
C TYR A 212 22.37 11.89 16.42
N GLY A 213 21.54 10.85 16.63
CA GLY A 213 21.81 9.72 17.51
C GLY A 213 21.69 10.02 19.02
N SER A 214 21.71 11.29 19.43
CA SER A 214 21.54 11.72 20.82
C SER A 214 21.12 13.19 20.92
N ARG A 215 20.53 13.58 22.05
CA ARG A 215 20.19 14.99 22.33
C ARG A 215 21.45 15.83 22.47
N GLU A 216 22.50 15.30 23.10
CA GLU A 216 23.77 15.99 23.27
C GLU A 216 24.46 16.28 21.93
N ALA A 217 24.40 15.35 20.97
CA ALA A 217 24.92 15.58 19.63
C ALA A 217 24.09 16.63 18.87
N PHE A 218 22.76 16.59 19.02
CA PHE A 218 21.88 17.58 18.41
C PHE A 218 22.08 18.97 19.00
N ASP A 219 22.26 19.09 20.32
CA ASP A 219 22.52 20.37 21.00
C ASP A 219 23.81 21.02 20.50
N LYS A 220 24.83 20.21 20.18
CA LYS A 220 26.10 20.66 19.59
C LYS A 220 26.04 20.94 18.08
N ALA A 221 25.01 20.48 17.38
CA ALA A 221 24.86 20.73 15.95
C ALA A 221 24.64 22.22 15.66
N ASP A 222 25.15 22.69 14.52
CA ASP A 222 24.88 24.05 14.04
C ASP A 222 23.39 24.20 13.72
N LYS A 223 22.73 25.18 14.36
CA LYS A 223 21.31 25.50 14.18
C LYS A 223 21.09 26.81 13.45
N SER A 224 22.14 27.41 12.88
CA SER A 224 22.07 28.73 12.20
C SER A 224 21.06 28.78 11.04
N LYS A 225 20.73 27.61 10.48
CA LYS A 225 19.77 27.43 9.38
C LYS A 225 18.50 26.69 9.79
N MET A 226 18.36 26.33 11.07
CA MET A 226 17.22 25.57 11.57
C MET A 226 16.13 26.49 12.10
N LEU A 227 14.88 26.19 11.73
CA LEU A 227 13.70 26.76 12.36
C LEU A 227 13.13 25.74 13.35
N ALA A 228 12.88 26.19 14.59
CA ALA A 228 12.12 25.43 15.58
C ALA A 228 10.62 25.71 15.40
N ILE A 229 9.81 24.66 15.39
CA ILE A 229 8.36 24.75 15.20
C ILE A 229 7.69 23.94 16.31
N ASP A 230 6.76 24.57 17.04
CA ASP A 230 5.90 23.86 17.99
C ASP A 230 4.75 23.15 17.26
N ILE A 231 5.02 21.90 16.88
CA ILE A 231 4.04 20.99 16.27
C ILE A 231 3.16 20.30 17.33
N GLY A 232 3.21 20.72 18.60
CA GLY A 232 2.33 20.30 19.68
C GLY A 232 1.12 21.23 19.93
N SER A 233 1.03 22.33 19.17
CA SER A 233 0.05 23.41 19.32
C SER A 233 -1.39 22.94 19.60
N PHE A 234 -2.09 23.64 20.50
CA PHE A 234 -3.49 23.42 20.88
C PHE A 234 -4.43 24.42 20.19
N ASP A 235 -5.49 23.93 19.55
CA ASP A 235 -6.54 24.77 18.96
C ASP A 235 -7.73 24.89 19.91
N PRO A 236 -8.03 26.08 20.46
CA PRO A 236 -9.16 26.28 21.37
C PRO A 236 -10.54 26.17 20.69
N VAL A 237 -10.63 26.27 19.36
CA VAL A 237 -11.89 26.13 18.61
C VAL A 237 -12.33 24.68 18.55
N THR A 238 -11.41 23.78 18.19
CA THR A 238 -11.69 22.34 18.11
C THR A 238 -11.54 21.66 19.48
N GLY A 239 -10.79 22.26 20.40
CA GLY A 239 -10.48 21.67 21.69
C GLY A 239 -9.42 20.56 21.62
N GLU A 240 -8.62 20.52 20.54
CA GLU A 240 -7.67 19.46 20.27
C GLU A 240 -6.25 19.99 20.05
N SER A 241 -5.26 19.21 20.49
CA SER A 241 -3.85 19.43 20.19
C SER A 241 -3.46 18.76 18.88
N ASN A 242 -2.51 19.35 18.17
CA ASN A 242 -1.99 18.79 16.92
C ASN A 242 -1.43 17.37 17.10
N SER A 243 -0.83 17.09 18.26
CA SER A 243 -0.29 15.77 18.58
C SER A 243 -1.36 14.70 18.84
N GLU A 244 -2.60 15.09 19.15
CA GLU A 244 -3.75 14.17 19.25
C GLU A 244 -4.20 13.75 17.85
N ILE A 245 -4.41 14.74 16.96
CA ILE A 245 -4.73 14.52 15.54
C ILE A 245 -3.67 13.64 14.87
N ALA A 246 -2.40 14.00 15.04
CA ALA A 246 -1.27 13.26 14.47
C ALA A 246 -1.12 11.83 15.01
N GLY A 247 -1.48 11.60 16.28
CA GLY A 247 -1.51 10.27 16.89
C GLY A 247 -2.55 9.36 16.24
N ARG A 248 -3.76 9.90 15.96
CA ARG A 248 -4.82 9.20 15.23
C ARG A 248 -4.46 8.95 13.77
N SER A 249 -3.96 9.98 13.06
CA SER A 249 -3.49 9.86 11.68
C SER A 249 -2.41 8.79 11.55
N ARG A 250 -1.38 8.82 12.41
CA ARG A 250 -0.31 7.80 12.40
C ARG A 250 -0.85 6.38 12.66
N SER A 251 -1.89 6.26 13.47
CA SER A 251 -2.51 4.97 13.79
C SER A 251 -3.32 4.36 12.64
N MET A 252 -3.48 5.06 11.52
CA MET A 252 -4.07 4.51 10.29
C MET A 252 -3.13 3.59 9.52
N HIS A 253 -1.81 3.69 9.74
CA HIS A 253 -0.79 2.79 9.19
C HIS A 253 -0.79 1.43 9.91
N LYS A 254 -1.93 0.74 9.88
CA LYS A 254 -2.18 -0.49 10.64
C LYS A 254 -1.40 -1.67 10.08
N SER A 255 -1.27 -1.76 8.75
CA SER A 255 -0.44 -2.76 8.09
C SER A 255 1.01 -2.76 8.58
N GLN A 256 1.53 -1.61 9.00
CA GLN A 256 2.90 -1.43 9.51
C GLN A 256 3.00 -1.52 11.05
N GLY A 257 1.87 -1.59 11.76
CA GLY A 257 1.85 -1.61 13.22
C GLY A 257 2.18 -0.25 13.85
N PHE A 258 1.85 0.85 13.18
CA PHE A 258 2.19 2.21 13.59
C PHE A 258 1.16 2.86 14.54
N GLY A 259 0.42 2.05 15.31
CA GLY A 259 -0.43 2.55 16.40
C GLY A 259 0.35 3.47 17.35
N SER A 260 -0.20 4.63 17.65
CA SER A 260 0.45 5.65 18.49
C SER A 260 -0.51 6.20 19.54
N ALA A 261 0.00 6.44 20.75
CA ALA A 261 -0.74 7.17 21.77
C ALA A 261 -0.94 8.64 21.34
N GLU A 262 -2.10 9.19 21.68
CA GLU A 262 -2.36 10.62 21.61
C GLU A 262 -1.62 11.34 22.75
N THR A 263 -0.92 12.42 22.42
CA THR A 263 -0.08 13.18 23.36
C THR A 263 -0.46 14.65 23.34
N ARG A 264 -0.22 15.37 24.45
CA ARG A 264 -0.62 16.76 24.66
C ARG A 264 0.55 17.60 25.14
N GLY A 265 0.50 18.90 24.84
CA GLY A 265 1.51 19.87 25.21
C GLY A 265 2.48 20.19 24.09
N GLU A 266 3.37 21.15 24.36
CA GLU A 266 4.40 21.62 23.44
C GLU A 266 5.27 20.45 22.94
N SER A 267 5.52 20.44 21.64
CA SER A 267 6.41 19.48 20.99
C SER A 267 7.18 20.19 19.90
N LEU A 268 8.46 20.48 20.18
CA LEU A 268 9.34 21.13 19.22
C LEU A 268 9.88 20.13 18.19
N ASP A 269 9.73 20.51 16.93
CA ASP A 269 10.41 19.91 15.78
C ASP A 269 11.25 20.94 15.05
N TYR A 270 12.15 20.46 14.19
CA TYR A 270 13.06 21.33 13.47
C TYR A 270 12.99 21.08 11.97
N ILE A 271 13.16 22.16 11.20
CA ILE A 271 13.39 22.11 9.77
C ILE A 271 14.68 22.86 9.45
N ASP A 272 15.60 22.22 8.74
CA ASP A 272 16.91 22.77 8.36
C ASP A 272 16.90 23.22 6.90
N LEU A 273 17.30 24.47 6.62
CA LEU A 273 17.24 25.02 5.28
C LEU A 273 18.28 24.37 4.36
N LEU A 274 17.80 23.66 3.33
CA LEU A 274 18.65 23.12 2.27
C LEU A 274 18.93 24.17 1.20
N LYS A 275 17.88 24.87 0.74
CA LYS A 275 18.00 25.91 -0.29
C LYS A 275 16.86 26.92 -0.23
N ASP A 276 17.18 28.16 -0.53
CA ASP A 276 16.24 29.27 -0.73
C ASP A 276 16.52 29.90 -2.10
N ALA A 277 15.48 30.15 -2.91
CA ALA A 277 15.63 30.63 -4.28
C ALA A 277 16.29 32.02 -4.39
N GLU A 278 16.22 32.82 -3.33
CA GLU A 278 16.88 34.14 -3.24
C GLU A 278 18.18 34.09 -2.41
N GLY A 279 18.58 32.92 -1.93
CA GLY A 279 19.80 32.75 -1.12
C GLY A 279 19.70 33.31 0.30
N THR A 280 18.49 33.44 0.84
CA THR A 280 18.24 34.00 2.19
C THR A 280 18.02 32.92 3.25
N ILE A 281 18.40 33.19 4.50
CA ILE A 281 18.04 32.35 5.65
C ILE A 281 16.80 32.97 6.32
N PRO A 282 15.64 32.32 6.27
CA PRO A 282 14.42 32.87 6.85
C PRO A 282 14.36 32.68 8.36
N LYS A 283 13.54 33.51 9.01
CA LYS A 283 13.18 33.46 10.45
C LYS A 283 11.84 32.76 10.69
N SER A 284 11.04 32.54 9.64
CA SER A 284 9.80 31.76 9.69
C SER A 284 9.56 31.06 8.35
N LEU A 285 8.70 30.04 8.35
CA LEU A 285 8.44 29.21 7.17
C LEU A 285 8.08 30.04 5.91
N PHE A 286 7.21 31.04 6.07
CA PHE A 286 6.68 31.88 4.99
C PHE A 286 7.21 33.32 4.99
N GLU A 287 8.33 33.63 5.67
CA GLU A 287 8.90 34.99 5.62
C GLU A 287 9.14 35.43 4.17
N GLY A 288 8.64 36.59 3.77
CA GLY A 288 8.77 37.09 2.39
C GLY A 288 7.93 36.34 1.35
N ILE A 289 6.96 35.51 1.77
CA ILE A 289 5.98 34.87 0.90
C ILE A 289 4.60 35.44 1.24
N ASP A 290 3.93 36.09 0.28
CA ASP A 290 2.55 36.53 0.46
C ASP A 290 1.62 35.31 0.38
N ILE A 291 1.00 34.97 1.51
CA ILE A 291 0.06 33.86 1.65
C ILE A 291 -1.40 34.34 1.73
N THR A 292 -1.66 35.60 1.38
CA THR A 292 -2.98 36.23 1.44
C THR A 292 -3.59 36.40 0.06
N TRP A 293 -4.84 36.86 -0.01
CA TRP A 293 -5.49 37.22 -1.27
C TRP A 293 -4.79 38.31 -2.09
N ASN A 294 -3.84 39.05 -1.51
CA ASN A 294 -3.05 40.06 -2.24
C ASN A 294 -2.16 39.44 -3.32
N ARG A 295 -1.82 38.15 -3.20
CA ARG A 295 -0.99 37.43 -4.18
C ARG A 295 -1.72 37.14 -5.50
N VAL A 296 -3.05 37.29 -5.53
CA VAL A 296 -3.89 37.05 -6.70
C VAL A 296 -4.36 38.38 -7.28
N ALA A 297 -4.20 38.57 -8.58
CA ALA A 297 -4.66 39.79 -9.26
C ALA A 297 -6.19 39.95 -9.08
N GLY A 298 -6.61 41.07 -8.47
CA GLY A 298 -8.00 41.34 -8.10
C GLY A 298 -8.45 40.75 -6.75
N GLY A 299 -7.62 39.91 -6.12
CA GLY A 299 -7.94 39.22 -4.87
C GLY A 299 -8.01 40.13 -3.63
N ALA A 300 -7.32 41.27 -3.62
CA ALA A 300 -7.30 42.19 -2.47
C ALA A 300 -8.70 42.64 -1.99
N ALA A 301 -9.70 42.66 -2.88
CA ALA A 301 -11.09 42.97 -2.54
C ALA A 301 -11.83 41.83 -1.81
N ILE A 302 -11.30 40.59 -1.86
CA ILE A 302 -11.89 39.40 -1.26
C ILE A 302 -11.49 39.25 0.21
N ALA A 303 -10.24 39.60 0.57
CA ALA A 303 -9.76 39.55 1.95
C ALA A 303 -10.72 40.18 2.98
N PRO A 304 -11.22 41.42 2.80
CA PRO A 304 -12.17 42.01 3.76
C PRO A 304 -13.53 41.30 3.79
N LEU A 305 -13.96 40.64 2.69
CA LEU A 305 -15.20 39.85 2.68
C LEU A 305 -15.05 38.59 3.51
N VAL A 306 -13.91 37.89 3.40
CA VAL A 306 -13.60 36.69 4.20
C VAL A 306 -13.44 37.06 5.67
N GLN A 307 -12.75 38.15 5.99
CA GLN A 307 -12.60 38.62 7.37
C GLN A 307 -13.95 39.00 8.00
N ALA A 308 -14.83 39.66 7.24
CA ALA A 308 -16.18 39.98 7.70
C ALA A 308 -17.03 38.72 7.90
N LEU A 309 -16.90 37.72 7.02
CA LEU A 309 -17.54 36.41 7.14
C LEU A 309 -17.09 35.69 8.43
N GLU A 310 -15.78 35.60 8.67
CA GLU A 310 -15.21 35.01 9.88
C GLU A 310 -15.71 35.72 11.15
N SER A 311 -15.63 37.06 11.17
CA SER A 311 -15.99 37.86 12.35
C SER A 311 -17.48 37.82 12.70
N SER A 312 -18.35 37.48 11.74
CA SER A 312 -19.81 37.45 11.92
C SER A 312 -20.40 36.04 11.90
N PHE A 313 -19.56 35.00 11.89
CA PHE A 313 -20.00 33.62 11.90
C PHE A 313 -20.82 33.29 13.17
N ASP A 314 -22.01 32.74 12.99
CA ASP A 314 -22.90 32.32 14.07
C ASP A 314 -22.86 30.79 14.21
N PHE A 315 -22.16 30.30 15.22
CA PHE A 315 -22.02 28.86 15.51
C PHE A 315 -23.37 28.15 15.70
N LYS A 316 -24.44 28.87 16.08
CA LYS A 316 -25.79 28.29 16.24
C LYS A 316 -26.61 28.35 14.95
N SER A 317 -26.18 29.11 13.95
CA SER A 317 -26.90 29.30 12.69
C SER A 317 -25.94 29.57 11.52
N PRO A 318 -25.13 28.57 11.11
CA PRO A 318 -24.19 28.71 9.99
C PRO A 318 -24.84 29.22 8.70
N SER A 319 -26.12 28.90 8.46
CA SER A 319 -26.86 29.36 7.28
C SER A 319 -27.00 30.89 7.17
N LYS A 320 -26.79 31.64 8.26
CA LYS A 320 -26.74 33.12 8.21
C LYS A 320 -25.55 33.64 7.39
N SER A 321 -24.52 32.83 7.19
CA SER A 321 -23.34 33.16 6.38
C SER A 321 -23.57 33.09 4.87
N ILE A 322 -24.66 32.45 4.41
CA ILE A 322 -24.91 32.23 2.98
C ILE A 322 -24.90 33.52 2.14
N PRO A 323 -25.56 34.63 2.53
CA PRO A 323 -25.49 35.87 1.75
C PRO A 323 -24.08 36.44 1.60
N GLN A 324 -23.20 36.26 2.59
CA GLN A 324 -21.80 36.70 2.51
C GLN A 324 -20.96 35.72 1.67
N LEU A 325 -21.15 34.42 1.87
CA LEU A 325 -20.49 33.38 1.08
C LEU A 325 -20.80 33.52 -0.41
N LEU A 326 -22.05 33.82 -0.79
CA LEU A 326 -22.41 34.08 -2.19
C LEU A 326 -21.68 35.32 -2.76
N ARG A 327 -21.42 36.36 -1.96
CA ARG A 327 -20.61 37.50 -2.41
C ARG A 327 -19.15 37.13 -2.58
N VAL A 328 -18.60 36.32 -1.66
CA VAL A 328 -17.23 35.79 -1.77
C VAL A 328 -17.12 34.93 -3.03
N HIS A 329 -18.04 33.99 -3.22
CA HIS A 329 -18.15 33.14 -4.42
C HIS A 329 -18.15 33.96 -5.71
N GLN A 330 -19.04 34.96 -5.83
CA GLN A 330 -19.09 35.83 -7.02
C GLN A 330 -17.78 36.62 -7.22
N SER A 331 -17.14 37.06 -6.14
CA SER A 331 -15.87 37.78 -6.21
C SER A 331 -14.72 36.88 -6.67
N ILE A 332 -14.68 35.62 -6.21
CA ILE A 332 -13.72 34.61 -6.67
C ILE A 332 -13.99 34.25 -8.13
N LEU A 333 -15.25 34.07 -8.52
CA LEU A 333 -15.65 33.77 -9.89
C LEU A 333 -15.23 34.86 -10.88
N ALA A 334 -15.22 36.12 -10.45
CA ALA A 334 -14.77 37.26 -11.24
C ALA A 334 -13.25 37.36 -11.41
N LEU A 335 -12.45 36.58 -10.69
CA LEU A 335 -10.99 36.57 -10.83
C LEU A 335 -10.56 36.00 -12.20
N PRO A 336 -9.36 36.38 -12.70
CA PRO A 336 -8.73 35.67 -13.80
C PRO A 336 -8.54 34.18 -13.51
N ASP A 337 -8.57 33.34 -14.55
CA ASP A 337 -8.32 31.91 -14.36
C ASP A 337 -6.93 31.66 -13.76
N SER A 338 -6.90 30.86 -12.70
CA SER A 338 -5.71 30.53 -11.93
C SER A 338 -5.98 29.32 -11.02
N ASP A 339 -4.92 28.68 -10.53
CA ASP A 339 -5.07 27.59 -9.57
C ASP A 339 -5.76 28.06 -8.29
N TRP A 340 -5.40 29.25 -7.79
CA TRP A 340 -6.04 29.82 -6.59
C TRP A 340 -7.52 30.08 -6.78
N LYS A 341 -7.95 30.54 -7.98
CA LYS A 341 -9.38 30.67 -8.29
C LYS A 341 -10.08 29.31 -8.16
N ARG A 342 -9.55 28.25 -8.79
CA ARG A 342 -10.16 26.91 -8.75
C ARG A 342 -10.23 26.36 -7.33
N ILE A 343 -9.11 26.39 -6.60
CA ILE A 343 -9.02 25.91 -5.21
C ILE A 343 -10.01 26.66 -4.31
N LYS A 344 -9.96 27.99 -4.31
CA LYS A 344 -10.77 28.80 -3.39
C LYS A 344 -12.24 28.86 -3.77
N LEU A 345 -12.57 28.67 -5.05
CA LEU A 345 -13.96 28.51 -5.47
C LEU A 345 -14.54 27.20 -4.93
N ALA A 346 -13.82 26.09 -5.07
CA ALA A 346 -14.23 24.80 -4.51
C ALA A 346 -14.34 24.85 -2.96
N ASP A 347 -13.38 25.47 -2.28
CA ASP A 347 -13.44 25.72 -0.82
C ASP A 347 -14.71 26.51 -0.45
N CYS A 348 -15.05 27.55 -1.22
CA CYS A 348 -16.23 28.38 -0.99
C CYS A 348 -17.55 27.64 -1.27
N GLU A 349 -17.62 26.82 -2.32
CA GLU A 349 -18.79 26.00 -2.65
C GLU A 349 -19.04 24.92 -1.59
N LYS A 350 -17.97 24.29 -1.08
CA LYS A 350 -18.05 23.39 0.08
C LYS A 350 -18.61 24.12 1.30
N LEU A 351 -18.10 25.30 1.62
CA LEU A 351 -18.62 26.12 2.73
C LEU A 351 -20.10 26.48 2.56
N ILE A 352 -20.54 26.77 1.33
CA ILE A 352 -21.96 27.03 1.04
C ILE A 352 -22.80 25.77 1.32
N LYS A 353 -22.38 24.60 0.81
CA LYS A 353 -23.05 23.32 1.08
C LYS A 353 -23.15 23.04 2.59
N ASP A 354 -22.06 23.21 3.31
CA ASP A 354 -21.98 22.91 4.75
C ASP A 354 -22.82 23.91 5.58
N CYS A 355 -22.77 25.21 5.26
CA CYS A 355 -23.58 26.24 5.92
C CYS A 355 -25.09 26.08 5.66
N LEU A 356 -25.49 25.54 4.50
CA LEU A 356 -26.89 25.22 4.21
C LEU A 356 -27.39 24.00 4.99
N GLY A 357 -26.49 23.22 5.58
CA GLY A 357 -26.87 21.92 6.09
C GLY A 357 -27.34 21.00 4.95
N LEU A 358 -26.77 21.16 3.73
CA LEU A 358 -27.24 20.44 2.56
C LEU A 358 -26.65 19.02 2.51
N PHE A 359 -27.53 18.02 2.49
CA PHE A 359 -27.19 16.62 2.27
C PHE A 359 -27.51 16.25 0.82
N VAL A 360 -26.56 15.60 0.14
CA VAL A 360 -26.70 15.08 -1.22
C VAL A 360 -26.07 13.70 -1.24
N GLU A 361 -26.83 12.67 -1.58
CA GLU A 361 -26.36 11.30 -1.71
C GLU A 361 -26.97 10.67 -2.97
N VAL A 362 -26.15 9.93 -3.73
CA VAL A 362 -26.64 9.06 -4.80
C VAL A 362 -26.23 7.64 -4.43
N ARG A 363 -27.22 6.80 -4.14
CA ARG A 363 -26.97 5.44 -3.64
C ARG A 363 -27.55 4.37 -4.55
N THR A 364 -26.99 3.18 -4.46
CA THR A 364 -27.50 1.96 -5.09
C THR A 364 -27.50 0.78 -4.10
N ASN A 365 -28.26 -0.26 -4.42
CA ASN A 365 -28.29 -1.52 -3.67
C ASN A 365 -27.32 -2.58 -4.21
N LYS A 366 -26.50 -2.23 -5.23
CA LYS A 366 -25.42 -3.08 -5.75
C LYS A 366 -24.06 -2.38 -5.57
N PHE A 367 -23.10 -3.03 -4.91
CA PHE A 367 -21.71 -2.53 -4.87
C PHE A 367 -20.86 -3.03 -6.05
N LYS A 368 -21.40 -3.92 -6.87
CA LYS A 368 -20.78 -4.49 -8.07
C LYS A 368 -21.76 -4.41 -9.22
N ALA A 369 -21.29 -3.96 -10.38
CA ALA A 369 -22.05 -3.93 -11.63
C ALA A 369 -21.11 -4.22 -12.81
N SER A 370 -21.67 -4.62 -13.94
CA SER A 370 -20.89 -4.95 -15.15
C SER A 370 -20.88 -3.82 -16.17
N PRO A 371 -19.87 -3.73 -17.07
CA PRO A 371 -19.86 -2.77 -18.17
C PRO A 371 -21.17 -2.69 -18.96
N GLY A 372 -21.61 -1.48 -19.29
CA GLY A 372 -22.81 -1.24 -20.11
C GLY A 372 -24.15 -1.71 -19.50
N SER A 373 -24.17 -2.12 -18.22
CA SER A 373 -25.38 -2.57 -17.55
C SER A 373 -26.26 -1.42 -17.05
N GLU A 374 -27.57 -1.69 -16.91
CA GLU A 374 -28.48 -0.78 -16.23
C GLU A 374 -28.33 -0.87 -14.71
N LEU A 375 -28.20 0.28 -14.05
CA LEU A 375 -28.07 0.41 -12.61
C LEU A 375 -29.17 1.31 -12.04
N LEU A 376 -29.97 0.78 -11.12
CA LEU A 376 -30.92 1.57 -10.35
C LEU A 376 -30.18 2.36 -9.26
N VAL A 377 -30.38 3.66 -9.24
CA VAL A 377 -29.85 4.58 -8.21
C VAL A 377 -30.97 5.40 -7.59
N THR A 378 -30.75 5.83 -6.35
CA THR A 378 -31.63 6.72 -5.60
C THR A 378 -30.85 8.00 -5.27
N LEU A 379 -31.31 9.13 -5.78
CA LEU A 379 -30.88 10.46 -5.35
C LEU A 379 -31.66 10.86 -4.09
N GLU A 380 -30.96 11.31 -3.06
CA GLU A 380 -31.52 11.98 -1.90
C GLU A 380 -30.89 13.36 -1.70
N VAL A 381 -31.73 14.39 -1.57
CA VAL A 381 -31.31 15.77 -1.30
C VAL A 381 -32.11 16.34 -0.14
N ILE A 382 -31.43 16.85 0.90
CA ILE A 382 -32.07 17.51 2.06
C ILE A 382 -31.43 18.87 2.28
N ASN A 383 -32.23 19.93 2.36
CA ASN A 383 -31.81 21.25 2.81
C ASN A 383 -32.16 21.43 4.30
N ARG A 384 -31.18 21.58 5.19
CA ARG A 384 -31.41 21.79 6.64
C ARG A 384 -31.27 23.26 7.06
N SER A 385 -31.42 24.18 6.13
CA SER A 385 -31.48 25.62 6.39
C SER A 385 -32.83 26.21 5.99
N ASN A 386 -33.12 27.41 6.50
CA ASN A 386 -34.28 28.20 6.06
C ASN A 386 -34.00 29.02 4.79
N THR A 387 -32.81 28.89 4.20
CA THR A 387 -32.49 29.50 2.90
C THR A 387 -33.22 28.72 1.81
N GLU A 388 -33.90 29.42 0.89
CA GLU A 388 -34.53 28.77 -0.26
C GLU A 388 -33.44 28.17 -1.17
N VAL A 389 -33.54 26.86 -1.42
CA VAL A 389 -32.68 26.12 -2.34
C VAL A 389 -33.57 25.40 -3.33
N ARG A 390 -33.27 25.52 -4.62
CA ARG A 390 -33.98 24.78 -5.68
C ARG A 390 -33.05 23.73 -6.28
N LEU A 391 -33.50 22.50 -6.34
CA LEU A 391 -32.89 21.44 -7.14
C LEU A 391 -33.23 21.68 -8.61
N GLY A 392 -32.23 21.66 -9.47
CA GLY A 392 -32.38 21.85 -10.93
C GLY A 392 -32.29 20.53 -11.69
N SER A 393 -31.13 19.87 -11.60
CA SER A 393 -30.83 18.67 -12.37
C SER A 393 -29.82 17.76 -11.67
N MET A 394 -29.72 16.53 -12.17
CA MET A 394 -28.62 15.62 -11.90
C MET A 394 -28.05 15.13 -13.24
N GLU A 395 -26.75 15.25 -13.42
CA GLU A 395 -26.02 14.74 -14.59
C GLU A 395 -25.11 13.59 -14.17
N VAL A 396 -25.14 12.48 -14.92
CA VAL A 396 -24.27 11.32 -14.70
C VAL A 396 -23.04 11.50 -15.56
N THR A 397 -21.88 11.74 -14.94
CA THR A 397 -20.67 12.18 -15.67
C THR A 397 -20.03 11.09 -16.53
N SER A 398 -20.43 9.82 -16.36
CA SER A 398 -19.88 8.70 -17.13
C SER A 398 -20.45 8.60 -18.54
N ASN A 399 -21.65 9.15 -18.79
CA ASN A 399 -22.34 9.04 -20.08
C ASN A 399 -23.15 10.31 -20.43
N ASP A 400 -22.90 11.42 -19.74
CA ASP A 400 -23.54 12.73 -19.93
C ASP A 400 -25.09 12.71 -19.86
N THR A 401 -25.68 11.71 -19.18
CA THR A 401 -27.13 11.62 -19.03
C THR A 401 -27.63 12.68 -18.04
N VAL A 402 -28.54 13.57 -18.48
CA VAL A 402 -29.10 14.63 -17.65
C VAL A 402 -30.56 14.36 -17.27
N PHE A 403 -30.84 14.35 -15.98
CA PHE A 403 -32.18 14.27 -15.40
C PHE A 403 -32.63 15.66 -14.92
N ALA A 404 -33.73 16.17 -15.47
CA ALA A 404 -34.36 17.39 -14.99
C ALA A 404 -35.16 17.10 -13.71
N LEU A 405 -34.81 17.76 -12.61
CA LEU A 405 -35.36 17.52 -11.27
C LEU A 405 -35.83 18.83 -10.59
N PRO A 406 -36.60 19.71 -11.27
CA PRO A 406 -36.99 21.01 -10.73
C PRO A 406 -37.82 20.83 -9.45
N SER A 407 -37.26 21.24 -8.32
CA SER A 407 -37.95 21.15 -7.03
C SER A 407 -37.42 22.17 -6.03
N THR A 408 -38.30 22.86 -5.31
CA THR A 408 -37.89 23.67 -4.16
C THR A 408 -37.73 22.76 -2.95
N LEU A 409 -36.53 22.74 -2.36
CA LEU A 409 -36.23 21.92 -1.19
C LEU A 409 -36.85 22.53 0.06
N VAL A 410 -37.70 21.76 0.74
CA VAL A 410 -38.34 22.15 1.99
C VAL A 410 -37.41 21.86 3.16
N TYR A 411 -37.40 22.75 4.15
CA TYR A 411 -36.59 22.62 5.36
C TYR A 411 -36.70 21.22 5.98
N ASN A 412 -35.56 20.54 6.04
CA ASN A 412 -35.36 19.23 6.65
C ASN A 412 -36.32 18.13 6.15
N GLN A 413 -36.82 18.25 4.92
CA GLN A 413 -37.57 17.19 4.24
C GLN A 413 -36.75 16.67 3.06
N GLY A 414 -36.58 15.36 2.98
CA GLY A 414 -35.85 14.72 1.89
C GLY A 414 -36.62 14.74 0.59
N TYR A 415 -35.99 15.27 -0.46
CA TYR A 415 -36.36 14.99 -1.83
C TYR A 415 -35.69 13.67 -2.23
N THR A 416 -36.48 12.69 -2.66
CA THR A 416 -35.97 11.38 -3.09
C THR A 416 -36.45 11.05 -4.49
N LYS A 417 -35.54 10.58 -5.35
CA LYS A 417 -35.87 10.17 -6.71
C LYS A 417 -35.08 8.92 -7.11
N GLU A 418 -35.81 7.90 -7.56
CA GLU A 418 -35.22 6.73 -8.22
C GLU A 418 -35.01 7.00 -9.71
N LEU A 419 -33.83 6.62 -10.21
CA LEU A 419 -33.37 6.84 -11.58
C LEU A 419 -32.61 5.60 -12.04
N THR A 420 -32.79 5.20 -13.30
CA THR A 420 -31.97 4.17 -13.94
C THR A 420 -30.86 4.87 -14.72
N ILE A 421 -29.63 4.47 -14.48
CA ILE A 421 -28.43 4.98 -15.17
C ILE A 421 -27.70 3.81 -15.84
N GLU A 422 -26.84 4.12 -16.81
CA GLU A 422 -25.98 3.14 -17.46
C GLU A 422 -24.58 3.18 -16.84
N THR A 423 -24.00 2.02 -16.59
CA THR A 423 -22.63 1.93 -16.06
C THR A 423 -21.58 2.17 -17.14
N PRO A 424 -20.41 2.72 -16.80
CA PRO A 424 -19.30 2.88 -17.74
C PRO A 424 -18.87 1.54 -18.38
N GLU A 425 -18.35 1.61 -19.60
CA GLU A 425 -17.77 0.45 -20.31
C GLU A 425 -16.44 -0.02 -19.69
N GLN A 426 -15.73 0.85 -18.96
CA GLN A 426 -14.43 0.53 -18.41
C GLN A 426 -14.54 -0.17 -17.05
N LEU A 427 -13.74 -1.22 -16.88
CA LEU A 427 -13.57 -1.90 -15.60
C LEU A 427 -12.88 -0.98 -14.58
N SER A 428 -13.25 -1.13 -13.31
CA SER A 428 -12.66 -0.43 -12.17
C SER A 428 -11.34 -1.12 -11.75
N ILE A 429 -10.31 -0.95 -12.58
CA ILE A 429 -8.94 -1.38 -12.30
C ILE A 429 -8.15 -0.14 -11.85
N PRO A 430 -7.42 -0.18 -10.72
CA PRO A 430 -6.54 0.92 -10.34
C PRO A 430 -5.62 1.33 -11.50
N TYR A 431 -5.54 2.61 -11.85
CA TYR A 431 -4.91 3.05 -13.09
C TYR A 431 -3.45 2.63 -13.25
N TRP A 432 -2.74 2.46 -12.13
CA TRP A 432 -1.34 2.04 -12.06
C TRP A 432 -1.16 0.52 -12.13
N LEU A 433 -2.26 -0.25 -12.12
CA LEU A 433 -2.32 -1.71 -12.27
C LEU A 433 -2.89 -2.16 -13.62
N ILE A 434 -3.35 -1.23 -14.47
CA ILE A 434 -3.84 -1.56 -15.82
C ILE A 434 -2.75 -2.23 -16.67
N LYS A 435 -1.48 -1.84 -16.47
CA LYS A 435 -0.33 -2.42 -17.15
C LYS A 435 0.57 -3.12 -16.15
N HIS A 436 1.18 -4.22 -16.58
CA HIS A 436 2.19 -4.92 -15.79
C HIS A 436 3.36 -3.98 -15.45
N PRO A 437 3.78 -3.89 -14.17
CA PRO A 437 4.91 -3.06 -13.77
C PRO A 437 6.25 -3.63 -14.26
N GLU A 438 7.25 -2.77 -14.34
CA GLU A 438 8.66 -3.16 -14.33
C GLU A 438 9.18 -3.23 -12.89
N GLU A 439 10.37 -3.82 -12.69
CA GLU A 439 10.96 -4.01 -11.36
C GLU A 439 10.98 -2.73 -10.52
N GLY A 440 11.40 -1.61 -11.12
CA GLY A 440 11.47 -0.32 -10.43
C GLY A 440 10.31 0.64 -10.70
N MET A 441 9.37 0.34 -11.60
CA MET A 441 8.42 1.34 -12.12
C MET A 441 7.04 0.77 -12.49
N TYR A 442 5.97 1.43 -12.06
CA TYR A 442 4.63 1.27 -12.63
C TYR A 442 4.50 2.01 -13.97
N LYS A 443 3.69 1.47 -14.88
CA LYS A 443 3.46 2.05 -16.22
C LYS A 443 2.13 2.80 -16.26
N VAL A 444 2.22 4.12 -16.39
CA VAL A 444 1.05 5.01 -16.51
C VAL A 444 1.26 5.95 -17.68
N ASP A 445 0.52 5.73 -18.77
CA ASP A 445 0.65 6.52 -19.99
C ASP A 445 0.05 7.93 -19.82
N GLU A 446 -1.09 8.02 -19.14
CA GLU A 446 -1.85 9.26 -18.97
C GLU A 446 -1.16 10.19 -17.96
N GLN A 447 -0.54 11.27 -18.46
CA GLN A 447 0.20 12.23 -17.64
C GLN A 447 -0.63 12.81 -16.47
N LYS A 448 -1.93 13.06 -16.67
CA LYS A 448 -2.81 13.61 -15.62
C LYS A 448 -3.14 12.62 -14.50
N LYS A 449 -2.98 11.31 -14.72
CA LYS A 449 -3.14 10.28 -13.69
C LYS A 449 -1.88 10.08 -12.87
N ARG A 450 -0.70 10.40 -13.42
CA ARG A 450 0.56 10.37 -12.67
C ARG A 450 0.46 11.33 -11.48
N GLY A 451 0.78 10.86 -10.28
CA GLY A 451 0.60 11.64 -9.06
C GLY A 451 -0.62 11.24 -8.23
N THR A 452 -1.73 10.80 -8.85
CA THR A 452 -2.98 10.68 -8.10
C THR A 452 -2.97 9.48 -7.14
N PRO A 453 -3.57 9.60 -5.94
CA PRO A 453 -3.54 8.53 -4.95
C PRO A 453 -4.37 7.32 -5.35
N ALA A 454 -5.58 7.55 -5.86
CA ALA A 454 -6.52 6.55 -6.33
C ALA A 454 -7.30 7.07 -7.53
N ASP A 455 -8.02 6.18 -8.21
CA ASP A 455 -8.97 6.55 -9.26
C ASP A 455 -10.16 7.32 -8.68
N PRO A 456 -10.79 8.21 -9.48
CA PRO A 456 -12.08 8.77 -9.11
C PRO A 456 -13.13 7.65 -8.94
N PRO A 457 -14.23 7.93 -8.23
CA PRO A 457 -15.37 7.02 -8.16
C PRO A 457 -15.83 6.58 -9.56
N SER A 458 -16.16 5.30 -9.73
CA SER A 458 -16.53 4.74 -11.04
C SER A 458 -17.69 5.48 -11.71
N ILE A 459 -18.61 6.03 -10.91
CA ILE A 459 -19.67 6.92 -11.38
C ILE A 459 -19.78 8.10 -10.41
N THR A 460 -19.77 9.30 -10.96
CA THR A 460 -20.04 10.55 -10.23
C THR A 460 -21.29 11.21 -10.82
N ALA A 461 -22.13 11.76 -9.96
CA ALA A 461 -23.31 12.54 -10.31
C ALA A 461 -23.06 14.02 -9.98
N ALA A 462 -23.24 14.88 -10.97
CA ALA A 462 -23.21 16.33 -10.83
C ALA A 462 -24.63 16.85 -10.56
N VAL A 463 -24.91 17.22 -9.32
CA VAL A 463 -26.21 17.71 -8.86
C VAL A 463 -26.21 19.23 -8.87
N THR A 464 -27.05 19.84 -9.70
CA THR A 464 -27.14 21.30 -9.83
C THR A 464 -28.26 21.85 -8.96
N ILE A 465 -27.91 22.82 -8.11
CA ILE A 465 -28.83 23.55 -7.24
C ILE A 465 -28.76 25.06 -7.51
N GLU A 466 -29.82 25.77 -7.18
CA GLU A 466 -29.92 27.23 -7.27
C GLU A 466 -30.22 27.82 -5.88
N ILE A 467 -29.43 28.82 -5.49
CA ILE A 467 -29.55 29.53 -4.21
C ILE A 467 -29.53 31.03 -4.50
N ASN A 468 -30.63 31.74 -4.23
CA ASN A 468 -30.77 33.18 -4.50
C ASN A 468 -30.31 33.59 -5.93
N GLY A 469 -30.66 32.79 -6.95
CA GLY A 469 -30.25 33.04 -8.34
C GLY A 469 -28.82 32.62 -8.71
N THR A 470 -28.04 32.08 -7.77
CA THR A 470 -26.71 31.52 -8.04
C THR A 470 -26.81 30.01 -8.23
N SER A 471 -26.38 29.50 -9.37
CA SER A 471 -26.29 28.07 -9.65
C SER A 471 -24.97 27.50 -9.10
N ILE A 472 -25.04 26.37 -8.41
CA ILE A 472 -23.89 25.62 -7.89
C ILE A 472 -24.05 24.16 -8.26
N THR A 473 -22.97 23.52 -8.69
CA THR A 473 -22.95 22.10 -9.06
C THR A 473 -22.14 21.30 -8.04
N LEU A 474 -22.79 20.33 -7.42
CA LEU A 474 -22.20 19.48 -6.38
C LEU A 474 -21.90 18.09 -6.94
N GLN A 475 -20.67 17.63 -6.78
CA GLN A 475 -20.26 16.28 -7.18
C GLN A 475 -20.62 15.29 -6.05
N ALA A 476 -21.31 14.21 -6.40
CA ALA A 476 -21.67 13.13 -5.49
C ALA A 476 -21.30 11.76 -6.11
N PRO A 477 -20.46 10.93 -5.47
CA PRO A 477 -20.20 9.58 -5.95
C PRO A 477 -21.47 8.73 -5.86
N VAL A 478 -21.66 7.82 -6.83
CA VAL A 478 -22.64 6.74 -6.69
C VAL A 478 -22.04 5.68 -5.76
N ILE A 479 -22.66 5.49 -4.59
CA ILE A 479 -22.17 4.55 -3.57
C ILE A 479 -23.18 3.44 -3.32
N TYR A 480 -22.69 2.26 -2.96
CA TYR A 480 -23.56 1.26 -2.34
C TYR A 480 -23.84 1.64 -0.89
N LYS A 481 -25.09 1.44 -0.47
CA LYS A 481 -25.50 1.65 0.92
C LYS A 481 -26.50 0.60 1.37
N THR A 482 -26.27 0.02 2.54
CA THR A 482 -27.19 -0.90 3.21
C THR A 482 -27.19 -0.68 4.72
N VAL A 483 -28.11 -1.33 5.43
CA VAL A 483 -28.14 -1.35 6.90
C VAL A 483 -27.82 -2.78 7.36
N ASP A 484 -26.70 -2.92 8.06
CA ASP A 484 -26.32 -4.14 8.78
C ASP A 484 -26.87 -4.08 10.21
N PRO A 485 -27.54 -5.13 10.72
CA PRO A 485 -28.10 -5.12 12.07
C PRO A 485 -27.09 -4.91 13.22
N ALA A 486 -25.81 -5.24 13.01
CA ALA A 486 -24.75 -5.09 13.99
C ALA A 486 -23.88 -3.84 13.76
N LYS A 487 -23.60 -3.49 12.50
CA LYS A 487 -22.72 -2.35 12.14
C LYS A 487 -23.48 -1.04 11.88
N GLY A 488 -24.80 -1.07 11.69
CA GLY A 488 -25.60 0.09 11.30
C GLY A 488 -25.49 0.37 9.80
N GLU A 489 -25.37 1.63 9.40
CA GLU A 489 -25.15 1.96 8.00
C GLU A 489 -23.80 1.46 7.50
N VAL A 490 -23.81 0.71 6.39
CA VAL A 490 -22.61 0.23 5.70
C VAL A 490 -22.60 0.79 4.30
N THR A 491 -21.53 1.50 3.96
CA THR A 491 -21.30 2.04 2.61
C THR A 491 -20.13 1.32 1.94
N ARG A 492 -20.21 1.17 0.62
CA ARG A 492 -19.11 0.64 -0.20
C ARG A 492 -18.96 1.44 -1.49
N PRO A 493 -17.73 1.61 -2.01
CA PRO A 493 -17.55 2.06 -3.38
C PRO A 493 -18.28 1.15 -4.36
N LEU A 494 -18.86 1.72 -5.41
CA LEU A 494 -19.32 0.96 -6.56
C LEU A 494 -18.10 0.52 -7.39
N SER A 495 -18.03 -0.75 -7.79
CA SER A 495 -17.00 -1.26 -8.69
C SER A 495 -17.64 -1.80 -9.97
N ILE A 496 -17.11 -1.38 -11.11
CA ILE A 496 -17.44 -1.95 -12.42
C ILE A 496 -16.49 -3.13 -12.66
N ILE A 497 -17.04 -4.34 -12.73
CA ILE A 497 -16.28 -5.60 -12.78
C ILE A 497 -16.83 -6.50 -13.89
N PRO A 498 -16.08 -7.50 -14.36
CA PRO A 498 -16.59 -8.42 -15.39
C PRO A 498 -17.85 -9.17 -14.95
N PRO A 499 -18.78 -9.47 -15.87
CA PRO A 499 -20.01 -10.20 -15.57
C PRO A 499 -19.76 -11.63 -15.07
N VAL A 500 -18.60 -12.21 -15.40
CA VAL A 500 -18.10 -13.47 -14.87
C VAL A 500 -16.60 -13.37 -14.62
N THR A 501 -16.14 -13.97 -13.53
CA THR A 501 -14.73 -14.04 -13.15
C THR A 501 -14.21 -15.47 -13.24
N VAL A 502 -12.91 -15.63 -13.41
CA VAL A 502 -12.21 -16.92 -13.36
C VAL A 502 -10.97 -16.80 -12.49
N GLU A 503 -10.78 -17.76 -11.59
CA GLU A 503 -9.61 -17.85 -10.71
C GLU A 503 -9.11 -19.30 -10.62
N SER A 504 -7.82 -19.50 -10.36
CA SER A 504 -7.27 -20.81 -10.00
C SER A 504 -6.92 -20.85 -8.52
N VAL A 505 -6.94 -22.05 -7.93
CA VAL A 505 -6.52 -22.26 -6.54
C VAL A 505 -5.02 -21.97 -6.35
N ASP A 506 -4.21 -22.34 -7.34
CA ASP A 506 -2.76 -22.12 -7.34
C ASP A 506 -2.40 -21.12 -8.47
N GLU A 507 -1.74 -20.02 -8.13
CA GLU A 507 -1.28 -19.04 -9.14
C GLU A 507 0.06 -19.43 -9.79
N VAL A 508 0.86 -20.25 -9.10
CA VAL A 508 2.13 -20.79 -9.59
C VAL A 508 2.10 -22.30 -9.44
N LEU A 509 2.18 -23.00 -10.58
CA LEU A 509 2.17 -24.44 -10.67
C LEU A 509 3.52 -24.98 -11.09
N MET A 510 4.10 -25.77 -10.20
CA MET A 510 5.34 -26.48 -10.46
C MET A 510 5.06 -27.86 -11.06
N PHE A 511 5.83 -28.24 -12.08
CA PHE A 511 5.77 -29.53 -12.75
C PHE A 511 7.16 -30.18 -12.73
N ASN A 512 7.22 -31.44 -12.32
CA ASN A 512 8.38 -32.27 -12.59
C ASN A 512 8.25 -32.81 -14.02
N GLN A 513 9.27 -32.61 -14.85
CA GLN A 513 9.23 -32.80 -16.31
C GLN A 513 8.34 -33.95 -16.80
N GLY A 514 7.38 -33.61 -17.67
CA GLY A 514 6.51 -34.59 -18.35
C GLY A 514 5.37 -35.18 -17.50
N HIS A 515 5.23 -34.83 -16.22
CA HIS A 515 4.09 -35.26 -15.42
C HIS A 515 2.93 -34.29 -15.54
N GLU A 516 1.80 -34.76 -16.07
CA GLU A 516 0.59 -33.95 -16.14
C GLU A 516 0.00 -33.67 -14.75
N ARG A 517 -0.71 -32.54 -14.63
CA ARG A 517 -1.47 -32.20 -13.43
C ARG A 517 -2.88 -31.77 -13.81
N ILE A 518 -3.85 -32.20 -13.02
CA ILE A 518 -5.20 -31.65 -13.06
C ILE A 518 -5.18 -30.35 -12.25
N ILE A 519 -5.76 -29.31 -12.82
CA ILE A 519 -5.91 -28.02 -12.16
C ILE A 519 -7.40 -27.68 -12.05
N GLN A 520 -7.75 -26.91 -11.04
CA GLN A 520 -9.10 -26.45 -10.79
C GLN A 520 -9.19 -24.95 -11.09
N LEU A 521 -10.20 -24.59 -11.88
CA LEU A 521 -10.56 -23.20 -12.17
C LEU A 521 -11.97 -22.96 -11.66
N LYS A 522 -12.14 -21.92 -10.85
CA LYS A 522 -13.44 -21.51 -10.33
C LYS A 522 -13.95 -20.34 -11.14
N LEU A 523 -15.15 -20.50 -11.68
CA LEU A 523 -15.89 -19.43 -12.36
C LEU A 523 -16.98 -18.94 -11.43
N ALA A 524 -17.18 -17.62 -11.34
CA ALA A 524 -18.23 -17.04 -10.52
C ALA A 524 -18.96 -15.91 -11.27
N ALA A 525 -20.30 -15.96 -11.22
CA ALA A 525 -21.18 -14.96 -11.85
C ALA A 525 -21.32 -13.71 -10.99
N VAL A 526 -21.28 -12.55 -11.65
CA VAL A 526 -21.58 -11.24 -11.08
C VAL A 526 -22.98 -10.77 -11.48
N GLU A 527 -23.44 -11.13 -12.68
CA GLU A 527 -24.78 -10.81 -13.17
C GLU A 527 -25.67 -12.05 -13.26
N ASP A 528 -26.98 -11.80 -13.31
CA ASP A 528 -27.98 -12.83 -13.56
C ASP A 528 -27.95 -13.28 -15.02
N SER A 529 -28.32 -14.55 -15.26
CA SER A 529 -28.60 -15.09 -16.61
C SER A 529 -27.45 -14.97 -17.62
N VAL A 530 -26.21 -15.19 -17.17
CA VAL A 530 -25.00 -15.15 -18.01
C VAL A 530 -24.58 -16.56 -18.45
N LYS A 531 -24.15 -16.72 -19.70
CA LYS A 531 -23.67 -17.98 -20.25
C LYS A 531 -22.59 -17.76 -21.31
N GLY A 532 -21.75 -18.75 -21.52
CA GLY A 532 -20.63 -18.63 -22.45
C GLY A 532 -19.72 -19.85 -22.48
N GLU A 533 -18.50 -19.63 -22.99
CA GLU A 533 -17.46 -20.64 -23.04
C GLU A 533 -16.21 -20.16 -22.31
N LEU A 534 -15.47 -21.08 -21.69
CA LEU A 534 -14.14 -20.85 -21.16
C LEU A 534 -13.13 -21.46 -22.12
N HIS A 535 -12.33 -20.63 -22.77
CA HIS A 535 -11.23 -21.02 -23.63
C HIS A 535 -9.93 -21.00 -22.83
N LEU A 536 -9.20 -22.12 -22.84
CA LEU A 536 -7.94 -22.27 -22.14
C LEU A 536 -6.81 -22.29 -23.16
N LYS A 537 -5.90 -21.32 -23.04
CA LYS A 537 -4.73 -21.18 -23.92
C LYS A 537 -3.46 -21.12 -23.07
N THR A 538 -2.38 -21.65 -23.62
CA THR A 538 -1.04 -21.54 -23.03
C THR A 538 -0.23 -20.52 -23.81
N SER A 539 0.63 -19.74 -23.14
CA SER A 539 1.48 -18.74 -23.82
C SER A 539 2.56 -19.37 -24.70
N LEU A 540 2.84 -20.67 -24.52
CA LEU A 540 3.77 -21.45 -25.35
C LEU A 540 3.10 -22.73 -25.90
N PRO A 541 3.34 -23.09 -27.17
CA PRO A 541 2.61 -24.17 -27.86
C PRO A 541 3.02 -25.59 -27.43
N ASP A 542 4.16 -25.76 -26.76
CA ASP A 542 4.63 -27.05 -26.24
C ASP A 542 3.96 -27.46 -24.93
N TRP A 543 3.28 -26.52 -24.26
CA TRP A 543 2.38 -26.78 -23.13
C TRP A 543 0.98 -27.09 -23.65
N LYS A 544 0.42 -28.24 -23.28
CA LYS A 544 -0.92 -28.67 -23.74
C LYS A 544 -1.94 -28.61 -22.61
N VAL A 545 -3.15 -28.17 -22.92
CA VAL A 545 -4.29 -28.12 -22.01
C VAL A 545 -5.47 -28.91 -22.57
N SER A 546 -6.17 -29.68 -21.73
CA SER A 546 -7.35 -30.46 -22.12
C SER A 546 -8.40 -30.55 -21.00
N PRO A 547 -9.70 -30.32 -21.27
CA PRO A 547 -10.23 -29.77 -22.52
C PRO A 547 -9.79 -28.31 -22.70
N ALA A 548 -9.67 -27.86 -23.97
CA ALA A 548 -9.31 -26.47 -24.29
C ALA A 548 -10.52 -25.51 -24.27
N VAL A 549 -11.74 -26.04 -24.30
CA VAL A 549 -12.99 -25.26 -24.28
C VAL A 549 -13.98 -25.93 -23.33
N ILE A 550 -14.59 -25.15 -22.45
CA ILE A 550 -15.57 -25.63 -21.46
C ILE A 550 -16.80 -24.71 -21.47
N PRO A 551 -18.00 -25.20 -21.84
CA PRO A 551 -19.22 -24.40 -21.77
C PRO A 551 -19.70 -24.23 -20.32
N TRP A 552 -20.29 -23.09 -20.02
CA TRP A 552 -20.83 -22.77 -18.68
C TRP A 552 -22.07 -21.87 -18.77
N SER A 553 -22.89 -21.87 -17.73
CA SER A 553 -24.07 -21.02 -17.59
C SER A 553 -24.44 -20.80 -16.13
N PHE A 554 -24.92 -19.61 -15.81
CA PHE A 554 -25.41 -19.20 -14.50
C PHE A 554 -26.77 -18.54 -14.63
N ASP A 555 -27.70 -18.88 -13.74
CA ASP A 555 -29.02 -18.26 -13.71
C ASP A 555 -29.01 -17.02 -12.83
N LYS A 556 -28.19 -17.03 -11.77
CA LYS A 556 -28.15 -15.98 -10.74
C LYS A 556 -26.74 -15.47 -10.48
N ALA A 557 -26.65 -14.17 -10.23
CA ALA A 557 -25.48 -13.54 -9.66
C ALA A 557 -25.08 -14.22 -8.33
N GLY A 558 -23.78 -14.43 -8.13
CA GLY A 558 -23.22 -15.11 -6.96
C GLY A 558 -23.12 -16.63 -7.09
N GLU A 559 -23.68 -17.25 -8.13
CA GLU A 559 -23.43 -18.65 -8.44
C GLU A 559 -21.97 -18.87 -8.85
N SER A 560 -21.44 -20.06 -8.55
CA SER A 560 -20.09 -20.45 -8.97
C SER A 560 -20.02 -21.93 -9.34
N ILE A 561 -19.14 -22.25 -10.29
CA ILE A 561 -18.80 -23.63 -10.67
C ILE A 561 -17.28 -23.82 -10.60
N THR A 562 -16.85 -25.03 -10.33
CA THR A 562 -15.44 -25.42 -10.48
C THR A 562 -15.32 -26.35 -11.68
N VAL A 563 -14.46 -25.98 -12.61
CA VAL A 563 -14.12 -26.79 -13.78
C VAL A 563 -12.70 -27.31 -13.64
N GLN A 564 -12.43 -28.44 -14.31
CA GLN A 564 -11.12 -29.08 -14.28
C GLN A 564 -10.53 -29.13 -15.68
N CYS A 565 -9.22 -28.91 -15.76
CA CYS A 565 -8.46 -29.20 -16.97
C CYS A 565 -7.12 -29.84 -16.60
N THR A 566 -6.57 -30.60 -17.54
CA THR A 566 -5.27 -31.26 -17.41
C THR A 566 -4.23 -30.46 -18.16
N ILE A 567 -3.16 -30.06 -17.46
CA ILE A 567 -1.98 -29.41 -18.03
C ILE A 567 -0.89 -30.45 -18.22
N ASN A 568 -0.42 -30.55 -19.46
CA ASN A 568 0.67 -31.42 -19.88
C ASN A 568 1.92 -30.55 -20.15
N PRO A 569 2.94 -30.60 -19.26
CA PRO A 569 4.16 -29.82 -19.42
C PRO A 569 5.08 -30.40 -20.51
N PRO A 570 5.98 -29.59 -21.09
CA PRO A 570 7.06 -30.11 -21.91
C PRO A 570 8.04 -30.94 -21.08
N THR A 571 8.76 -31.84 -21.74
CA THR A 571 9.78 -32.70 -21.13
C THR A 571 11.08 -31.97 -20.80
N LYS A 572 11.23 -30.71 -21.20
CA LYS A 572 12.35 -29.84 -20.87
C LYS A 572 11.90 -28.76 -19.87
N SER A 573 12.86 -28.19 -19.15
CA SER A 573 12.60 -27.01 -18.33
C SER A 573 12.06 -25.88 -19.20
N SER A 574 10.91 -25.32 -18.83
CA SER A 574 10.19 -24.32 -19.59
C SER A 574 9.26 -23.55 -18.65
N ARG A 575 8.96 -22.30 -18.98
CA ARG A 575 8.00 -21.44 -18.26
C ARG A 575 6.96 -20.95 -19.26
N ALA A 576 5.69 -21.08 -18.91
CA ALA A 576 4.56 -20.57 -19.68
C ALA A 576 3.48 -20.04 -18.74
N ASP A 577 2.46 -19.41 -19.29
CA ASP A 577 1.26 -19.00 -18.58
C ASP A 577 0.06 -19.75 -19.15
N LEU A 578 -0.83 -20.20 -18.28
CA LEU A 578 -2.20 -20.55 -18.66
C LEU A 578 -3.07 -19.31 -18.59
N ILE A 579 -3.74 -19.00 -19.70
CA ILE A 579 -4.60 -17.84 -19.88
C ILE A 579 -6.04 -18.36 -20.05
N PRO A 580 -6.88 -18.28 -19.00
CA PRO A 580 -8.31 -18.51 -19.11
C PRO A 580 -9.02 -17.30 -19.73
N GLU A 581 -9.72 -17.53 -20.84
CA GLU A 581 -10.49 -16.52 -21.57
C GLU A 581 -11.97 -16.92 -21.58
N ILE A 582 -12.81 -16.15 -20.91
CA ILE A 582 -14.26 -16.29 -20.85
C ILE A 582 -14.86 -15.52 -22.03
N SER A 583 -15.61 -16.20 -22.90
CA SER A 583 -16.39 -15.57 -23.98
C SER A 583 -17.86 -15.43 -23.58
N ILE A 584 -18.43 -14.24 -23.77
CA ILE A 584 -19.85 -13.94 -23.51
C ILE A 584 -20.38 -13.11 -24.67
N GLY A 585 -21.14 -13.74 -25.58
CA GLY A 585 -21.56 -13.07 -26.81
C GLY A 585 -20.34 -12.69 -27.67
N GLU A 586 -20.16 -11.39 -27.92
CA GLU A 586 -18.99 -10.85 -28.65
C GLU A 586 -17.85 -10.40 -27.71
N ASP A 587 -18.11 -10.35 -26.39
CA ASP A 587 -17.15 -9.88 -25.40
C ASP A 587 -16.25 -11.01 -24.87
N THR A 588 -15.03 -10.63 -24.48
CA THR A 588 -14.08 -11.55 -23.85
C THR A 588 -13.53 -10.97 -22.56
N TYR A 589 -13.45 -11.82 -21.54
CA TYR A 589 -12.97 -11.47 -20.21
C TYR A 589 -11.93 -12.50 -19.75
N HIS A 590 -10.94 -12.09 -18.99
CA HIS A 590 -9.88 -12.99 -18.49
C HIS A 590 -9.43 -12.56 -17.11
N HIS A 591 -10.36 -12.12 -16.25
CA HIS A 591 -10.04 -11.49 -14.98
C HIS A 591 -10.51 -12.30 -13.77
N LYS A 592 -9.77 -12.15 -12.68
CA LYS A 592 -10.15 -12.52 -11.31
C LYS A 592 -10.48 -11.26 -10.50
N ILE A 593 -11.10 -11.44 -9.34
CA ILE A 593 -11.35 -10.36 -8.38
C ILE A 593 -10.75 -10.74 -7.04
N THR A 594 -9.78 -9.95 -6.60
CA THR A 594 -9.23 -10.02 -5.24
C THR A 594 -9.98 -9.03 -4.37
N THR A 595 -10.38 -9.45 -3.17
CA THR A 595 -11.10 -8.58 -2.22
C THR A 595 -10.17 -8.18 -1.09
N VAL A 596 -10.15 -6.89 -0.75
CA VAL A 596 -9.52 -6.38 0.47
C VAL A 596 -10.63 -5.81 1.36
N ASP A 597 -10.81 -6.43 2.53
CA ASP A 597 -11.91 -6.12 3.47
C ASP A 597 -11.37 -6.03 4.90
N TYR A 598 -10.81 -4.86 5.23
CA TYR A 598 -10.35 -4.51 6.57
C TYR A 598 -11.25 -3.42 7.15
N ASP A 599 -11.60 -3.50 8.44
CA ASP A 599 -12.57 -2.58 9.06
C ASP A 599 -12.20 -1.09 8.96
N HIS A 600 -10.91 -0.74 8.78
CA HIS A 600 -10.46 0.64 8.65
C HIS A 600 -10.33 1.14 7.21
N LEU A 601 -10.56 0.28 6.21
CA LEU A 601 -10.46 0.60 4.79
C LEU A 601 -11.84 0.52 4.13
N PRO A 602 -12.05 1.23 3.00
CA PRO A 602 -13.18 0.93 2.14
C PRO A 602 -13.11 -0.53 1.66
N TYR A 603 -14.26 -1.14 1.40
CA TYR A 603 -14.30 -2.45 0.72
C TYR A 603 -13.75 -2.32 -0.70
N LEU A 604 -12.61 -2.97 -0.99
CA LEU A 604 -11.95 -2.87 -2.31
C LEU A 604 -12.16 -4.16 -3.10
N SER A 605 -12.63 -4.02 -4.34
CA SER A 605 -12.65 -5.09 -5.34
C SER A 605 -11.58 -4.80 -6.38
N VAL A 606 -10.51 -5.61 -6.39
CA VAL A 606 -9.39 -5.42 -7.31
C VAL A 606 -9.51 -6.40 -8.45
N VAL A 607 -9.81 -5.85 -9.63
CA VAL A 607 -9.83 -6.61 -10.89
C VAL A 607 -8.39 -6.74 -11.39
N SER A 608 -7.99 -7.96 -11.72
CA SER A 608 -6.68 -8.27 -12.28
C SER A 608 -6.79 -9.44 -13.25
N ASP A 609 -5.86 -9.54 -14.19
CA ASP A 609 -5.80 -10.68 -15.10
C ASP A 609 -5.70 -12.00 -14.32
N ALA A 610 -6.56 -12.93 -14.70
CA ALA A 610 -6.46 -14.32 -14.32
C ALA A 610 -5.39 -14.97 -15.19
N LYS A 611 -4.27 -15.34 -14.58
CA LYS A 611 -3.20 -16.12 -15.21
C LYS A 611 -2.67 -17.11 -14.20
N VAL A 612 -2.25 -18.27 -14.68
CA VAL A 612 -1.56 -19.27 -13.86
C VAL A 612 -0.17 -19.47 -14.44
N HIS A 613 0.85 -19.18 -13.65
CA HIS A 613 2.24 -19.38 -14.03
C HIS A 613 2.57 -20.87 -13.98
N LEU A 614 3.07 -21.40 -15.08
CA LEU A 614 3.42 -22.80 -15.24
C LEU A 614 4.94 -22.93 -15.32
N GLN A 615 5.52 -23.75 -14.46
CA GLN A 615 6.97 -23.96 -14.43
C GLN A 615 7.29 -25.46 -14.48
N SER A 616 7.80 -25.92 -15.63
CA SER A 616 8.38 -27.26 -15.79
C SER A 616 9.84 -27.23 -15.39
N MET A 617 10.27 -28.16 -14.54
CA MET A 617 11.64 -28.23 -14.03
C MET A 617 12.17 -29.65 -14.01
N ASP A 618 13.46 -29.79 -14.29
CA ASP A 618 14.23 -30.98 -13.94
C ASP A 618 14.67 -30.88 -12.48
N ILE A 619 13.86 -31.46 -11.58
CA ILE A 619 14.20 -31.56 -10.16
C ILE A 619 14.12 -33.02 -9.73
N LYS A 620 15.21 -33.46 -9.11
CA LYS A 620 15.31 -34.74 -8.43
C LYS A 620 15.03 -34.52 -6.95
N THR A 621 14.20 -35.38 -6.38
CA THR A 621 13.88 -35.42 -4.95
C THR A 621 14.29 -36.77 -4.36
N THR A 622 14.38 -36.83 -3.03
CA THR A 622 14.50 -38.09 -2.29
C THR A 622 13.17 -38.38 -1.60
N PRO A 623 12.78 -39.65 -1.39
CA PRO A 623 11.51 -40.02 -0.77
C PRO A 623 11.57 -39.83 0.76
N ARG A 624 11.84 -38.62 1.23
CA ARG A 624 11.92 -38.25 2.64
C ARG A 624 10.68 -37.46 3.07
N THR A 625 10.20 -37.76 4.27
CA THR A 625 9.15 -36.96 4.91
C THR A 625 9.79 -35.82 5.70
N VAL A 626 9.34 -34.60 5.44
CA VAL A 626 9.83 -33.38 6.10
C VAL A 626 8.88 -33.01 7.24
N ALA A 627 9.39 -32.99 8.47
CA ALA A 627 8.74 -32.31 9.58
C ALA A 627 8.99 -30.82 9.48
N TYR A 628 7.96 -30.00 9.39
CA TYR A 628 8.07 -28.55 9.30
C TYR A 628 7.55 -27.89 10.57
N ILE A 629 8.36 -27.03 11.20
CA ILE A 629 7.96 -26.24 12.38
C ILE A 629 7.80 -24.79 11.96
N THR A 630 6.57 -24.29 12.00
CA THR A 630 6.25 -22.92 11.58
C THR A 630 6.89 -21.87 12.49
N GLY A 631 7.54 -20.88 11.87
CA GLY A 631 8.06 -19.69 12.55
C GLY A 631 7.10 -18.50 12.44
N ALA A 632 7.52 -17.43 11.79
CA ALA A 632 6.69 -16.23 11.56
C ALA A 632 5.64 -16.39 10.43
N GLY A 633 5.62 -17.54 9.74
CA GLY A 633 4.74 -17.85 8.60
C GLY A 633 5.45 -17.69 7.24
N ASP A 634 5.41 -18.74 6.41
CA ASP A 634 5.89 -18.76 5.03
C ASP A 634 5.25 -19.90 4.22
N ASP A 635 5.38 -19.86 2.89
CA ASP A 635 4.81 -20.85 1.96
C ASP A 635 5.78 -21.99 1.59
N VAL A 636 6.91 -22.14 2.30
CA VAL A 636 7.89 -23.19 2.02
C VAL A 636 7.28 -24.61 2.07
N PRO A 637 6.38 -24.96 3.02
CA PRO A 637 5.72 -26.27 3.03
C PRO A 637 4.93 -26.55 1.75
N ALA A 638 4.13 -25.57 1.30
CA ALA A 638 3.31 -25.69 0.10
C ALA A 638 4.19 -25.85 -1.15
N SER A 639 5.26 -25.04 -1.26
CA SER A 639 6.25 -25.16 -2.34
C SER A 639 6.89 -26.56 -2.39
N LEU A 640 7.31 -27.11 -1.25
CA LEU A 640 7.92 -28.45 -1.20
C LEU A 640 6.94 -29.56 -1.60
N ALA A 641 5.67 -29.44 -1.20
CA ALA A 641 4.63 -30.39 -1.61
C ALA A 641 4.42 -30.40 -3.14
N GLN A 642 4.51 -29.23 -3.81
CA GLN A 642 4.36 -29.15 -5.26
C GLN A 642 5.42 -29.93 -6.05
N ILE A 643 6.61 -30.14 -5.49
CA ILE A 643 7.68 -30.93 -6.11
C ILE A 643 7.74 -32.40 -5.62
N GLY A 644 6.74 -32.83 -4.83
CA GLY A 644 6.53 -34.23 -4.47
C GLY A 644 7.04 -34.67 -3.10
N TYR A 645 7.47 -33.74 -2.23
CA TYR A 645 7.77 -34.10 -0.84
C TYR A 645 6.48 -34.27 -0.02
N THR A 646 6.48 -35.22 0.92
CA THR A 646 5.49 -35.25 2.00
C THR A 646 5.97 -34.33 3.12
N VAL A 647 5.19 -33.30 3.43
CA VAL A 647 5.52 -32.31 4.46
C VAL A 647 4.46 -32.36 5.55
N ASP A 648 4.86 -32.72 6.76
CA ASP A 648 4.01 -32.68 7.95
C ASP A 648 4.32 -31.40 8.73
N VAL A 649 3.36 -30.48 8.84
CA VAL A 649 3.49 -29.31 9.72
C VAL A 649 3.21 -29.75 11.15
N ILE A 650 4.18 -29.57 12.05
CA ILE A 650 4.15 -30.07 13.43
C ILE A 650 4.01 -28.91 14.40
N ASP A 651 3.06 -29.05 15.33
CA ASP A 651 3.01 -28.22 16.52
C ASP A 651 4.15 -28.62 17.48
N ILE A 652 5.08 -27.70 17.68
CA ILE A 652 6.23 -27.90 18.56
C ILE A 652 5.83 -28.24 19.99
N GLU A 653 4.65 -27.82 20.47
CA GLU A 653 4.21 -28.13 21.84
C GLU A 653 3.90 -29.62 22.00
N SER A 654 3.53 -30.29 20.93
CA SER A 654 3.33 -31.75 20.89
C SER A 654 4.64 -32.55 20.68
N LEU A 655 5.75 -31.87 20.37
CA LEU A 655 7.01 -32.51 20.01
C LEU A 655 7.63 -33.32 21.16
N SER A 656 8.01 -34.56 20.85
CA SER A 656 8.74 -35.51 21.70
C SER A 656 9.76 -36.31 20.88
N ALA A 657 10.71 -36.98 21.54
CA ALA A 657 11.65 -37.86 20.85
C ALA A 657 10.92 -38.98 20.05
N SER A 658 9.84 -39.53 20.59
CA SER A 658 9.03 -40.55 19.91
C SER A 658 8.29 -40.02 18.68
N SER A 659 7.82 -38.77 18.70
CA SER A 659 7.14 -38.18 17.53
C SER A 659 8.13 -37.86 16.41
N LEU A 660 9.40 -37.60 16.75
CA LEU A 660 10.47 -37.34 15.78
C LEU A 660 10.99 -38.59 15.08
N ALA A 661 10.84 -39.78 15.69
CA ALA A 661 11.41 -41.03 15.19
C ALA A 661 10.94 -41.44 13.77
N LYS A 662 9.79 -40.92 13.30
CA LYS A 662 9.29 -41.16 11.94
C LYS A 662 9.84 -40.21 10.87
N TYR A 663 10.60 -39.18 11.26
CA TYR A 663 11.15 -38.18 10.36
C TYR A 663 12.67 -38.31 10.24
N GLN A 664 13.17 -38.04 9.03
CA GLN A 664 14.60 -37.94 8.75
C GLN A 664 15.05 -36.47 8.62
N VAL A 665 14.09 -35.56 8.40
CA VAL A 665 14.35 -34.14 8.17
C VAL A 665 13.40 -33.30 9.00
N VAL A 666 13.95 -32.33 9.75
CA VAL A 666 13.19 -31.27 10.42
C VAL A 666 13.61 -29.93 9.84
N LEU A 667 12.65 -29.15 9.35
CA LEU A 667 12.87 -27.82 8.79
C LEU A 667 12.15 -26.77 9.66
N LEU A 668 12.91 -25.81 10.19
CA LEU A 668 12.36 -24.69 10.97
C LEU A 668 12.10 -23.49 10.05
N GLY A 669 10.88 -22.97 10.11
CA GLY A 669 10.43 -21.79 9.39
C GLY A 669 11.22 -20.53 9.69
N ILE A 670 11.01 -19.49 8.88
CA ILE A 670 11.67 -18.20 9.08
C ILE A 670 11.39 -17.66 10.49
N ARG A 671 12.41 -17.13 11.16
CA ARG A 671 12.32 -16.53 12.51
C ARG A 671 11.75 -17.46 13.58
N ALA A 672 11.81 -18.78 13.42
CA ALA A 672 11.27 -19.72 14.41
C ALA A 672 11.83 -19.46 15.83
N PHE A 673 13.13 -19.21 15.98
CA PHE A 673 13.74 -18.87 17.28
C PHE A 673 13.40 -17.46 17.80
N ASN A 674 12.66 -16.65 17.04
CA ASN A 674 12.14 -15.36 17.49
C ASN A 674 10.66 -15.40 17.87
N THR A 675 9.89 -16.37 17.35
CA THR A 675 8.42 -16.37 17.47
C THR A 675 7.86 -17.59 18.19
N VAL A 676 8.67 -18.64 18.39
CA VAL A 676 8.21 -19.91 18.96
C VAL A 676 8.85 -20.15 20.32
N ASP A 677 8.17 -19.73 21.38
CA ASP A 677 8.67 -19.78 22.77
C ASP A 677 9.17 -21.16 23.19
N ALA A 678 8.49 -22.23 22.75
CA ALA A 678 8.86 -23.61 23.07
C ALA A 678 10.28 -24.00 22.62
N LEU A 679 10.83 -23.36 21.58
CA LEU A 679 12.20 -23.60 21.13
C LEU A 679 13.25 -23.26 22.19
N ALA A 680 12.92 -22.42 23.18
CA ALA A 680 13.84 -22.08 24.27
C ALA A 680 14.27 -23.31 25.10
N TYR A 681 13.44 -24.35 25.14
CA TYR A 681 13.70 -25.59 25.90
C TYR A 681 13.59 -26.87 25.07
N LYS A 682 12.84 -26.88 23.95
CA LYS A 682 12.72 -28.06 23.08
C LYS A 682 13.82 -28.18 22.02
N ASN A 683 14.64 -27.15 21.82
CA ASN A 683 15.82 -27.21 20.95
C ASN A 683 16.74 -28.40 21.29
N LYS A 684 16.89 -28.76 22.57
CA LYS A 684 17.69 -29.91 23.02
C LYS A 684 17.19 -31.23 22.45
N ILE A 685 15.87 -31.46 22.42
CA ILE A 685 15.27 -32.67 21.82
C ILE A 685 15.60 -32.74 20.34
N LEU A 686 15.54 -31.61 19.64
CA LEU A 686 15.89 -31.51 18.23
C LEU A 686 17.39 -31.79 18.00
N PHE A 687 18.26 -31.21 18.81
CA PHE A 687 19.71 -31.43 18.70
C PHE A 687 20.10 -32.88 19.01
N ASP A 688 19.51 -33.50 20.03
CA ASP A 688 19.71 -34.93 20.32
C ASP A 688 19.25 -35.80 19.13
N TRP A 689 18.10 -35.48 18.52
CA TRP A 689 17.62 -36.17 17.31
C TRP A 689 18.56 -35.98 16.10
N VAL A 690 19.14 -34.79 15.92
CA VAL A 690 20.18 -34.57 14.88
C VAL A 690 21.40 -35.45 15.17
N LYS A 691 21.84 -35.51 16.43
CA LYS A 691 22.98 -36.33 16.84
C LYS A 691 22.79 -37.82 16.49
N ASP A 692 21.55 -38.29 16.54
CA ASP A 692 21.17 -39.68 16.24
C ASP A 692 20.95 -39.97 14.74
N GLY A 693 21.19 -38.98 13.86
CA GLY A 693 21.16 -39.19 12.40
C GLY A 693 20.20 -38.28 11.63
N GLY A 694 19.40 -37.47 12.33
CA GLY A 694 18.48 -36.52 11.71
C GLY A 694 19.18 -35.38 10.97
N THR A 695 18.52 -34.82 9.96
CA THR A 695 18.95 -33.58 9.31
C THR A 695 18.04 -32.43 9.73
N MET A 696 18.59 -31.44 10.42
CA MET A 696 17.88 -30.22 10.81
C MET A 696 18.30 -29.04 9.93
N ILE A 697 17.32 -28.38 9.32
CA ILE A 697 17.51 -27.19 8.48
C ILE A 697 16.82 -26.02 9.17
N VAL A 698 17.58 -24.97 9.47
CA VAL A 698 17.07 -23.76 10.12
C VAL A 698 17.16 -22.60 9.15
N GLN A 699 16.00 -22.01 8.82
CA GLN A 699 15.93 -20.78 8.03
C GLN A 699 16.38 -19.57 8.86
N TYR A 700 16.49 -18.39 8.22
CA TYR A 700 17.03 -17.20 8.86
C TYR A 700 16.27 -16.82 10.14
N ASN A 701 16.99 -16.27 11.11
CA ASN A 701 16.43 -15.65 12.32
C ASN A 701 17.03 -14.25 12.50
N VAL A 702 16.41 -13.41 13.32
CA VAL A 702 16.94 -12.08 13.63
C VAL A 702 17.67 -12.08 14.97
N SER A 703 18.76 -11.30 15.07
CA SER A 703 19.62 -11.25 16.27
C SER A 703 18.97 -10.62 17.50
N ARG A 704 17.84 -9.92 17.34
CA ARG A 704 17.08 -9.30 18.45
C ARG A 704 15.83 -10.13 18.76
N GLY A 705 15.54 -10.31 20.05
CA GLY A 705 14.35 -11.04 20.48
C GLY A 705 14.41 -12.53 20.12
N LEU A 706 15.57 -13.15 20.28
CA LEU A 706 15.66 -14.61 20.26
C LEU A 706 15.12 -15.15 21.60
N VAL A 707 14.36 -16.24 21.55
CA VAL A 707 13.85 -16.92 22.75
C VAL A 707 14.94 -17.72 23.48
N THR A 708 16.07 -17.98 22.81
CA THR A 708 17.27 -18.62 23.36
C THR A 708 18.52 -18.24 22.56
N GLU A 709 19.68 -18.25 23.21
CA GLU A 709 20.99 -18.09 22.54
C GLU A 709 21.49 -19.40 21.91
N GLU A 710 20.95 -20.55 22.33
CA GLU A 710 21.29 -21.89 21.82
C GLU A 710 20.51 -22.23 20.53
N ILE A 711 20.73 -21.44 19.48
CA ILE A 711 20.06 -21.61 18.18
C ILE A 711 20.73 -22.65 17.26
N ALA A 712 21.78 -23.32 17.71
CA ALA A 712 22.51 -24.37 17.01
C ALA A 712 23.24 -25.26 18.03
N PRO A 713 23.59 -26.52 17.68
CA PRO A 713 24.39 -27.40 18.56
C PRO A 713 25.87 -26.97 18.68
N TYR A 714 26.27 -25.95 17.91
CA TYR A 714 27.60 -25.35 17.88
C TYR A 714 27.48 -23.83 18.06
N LEU A 715 28.60 -23.16 18.35
CA LEU A 715 28.63 -21.70 18.42
C LEU A 715 28.20 -21.10 17.07
N LEU A 716 27.21 -20.20 17.10
CA LEU A 716 26.69 -19.49 15.93
C LEU A 716 26.21 -18.10 16.35
N THR A 717 26.76 -17.03 15.77
CA THR A 717 26.38 -15.65 16.10
C THR A 717 25.73 -14.98 14.90
N LEU A 718 24.47 -14.58 15.04
CA LEU A 718 23.72 -13.84 14.04
C LEU A 718 24.19 -12.39 13.94
N SER A 719 24.16 -11.84 12.73
CA SER A 719 24.49 -10.44 12.48
C SER A 719 23.33 -9.70 11.81
N ARG A 720 23.61 -8.53 11.22
CA ARG A 720 22.67 -7.82 10.33
C ARG A 720 23.04 -7.93 8.86
N ASP A 721 24.10 -8.67 8.56
CA ASP A 721 24.61 -8.89 7.20
C ASP A 721 23.51 -9.51 6.35
N ARG A 722 23.38 -9.02 5.12
CA ARG A 722 22.37 -9.41 4.13
C ARG A 722 22.84 -9.02 2.75
N ILE A 723 22.21 -9.61 1.75
CA ILE A 723 22.47 -9.32 0.33
C ILE A 723 21.17 -8.85 -0.29
N THR A 724 21.11 -7.56 -0.62
CA THR A 724 19.92 -6.92 -1.15
C THR A 724 19.86 -7.01 -2.67
N GLU A 725 21.01 -7.06 -3.35
CA GLU A 725 21.08 -7.11 -4.82
C GLU A 725 20.66 -8.48 -5.36
N GLU A 726 19.60 -8.50 -6.16
CA GLU A 726 19.06 -9.73 -6.77
C GLU A 726 20.07 -10.40 -7.71
N ASN A 727 20.97 -9.64 -8.32
CA ASN A 727 21.99 -10.13 -9.25
C ASN A 727 23.39 -10.28 -8.60
N ALA A 728 23.49 -10.17 -7.27
CA ALA A 728 24.76 -10.36 -6.56
C ALA A 728 25.42 -11.69 -6.97
N GLN A 729 26.70 -11.62 -7.32
CA GLN A 729 27.46 -12.79 -7.76
C GLN A 729 27.59 -13.79 -6.60
N VAL A 730 27.31 -15.06 -6.88
CA VAL A 730 27.44 -16.15 -5.91
C VAL A 730 28.67 -17.00 -6.21
N THR A 731 29.57 -17.08 -5.25
CA THR A 731 30.74 -17.98 -5.30
C THR A 731 30.46 -19.24 -4.51
N MET A 732 30.56 -20.41 -5.15
CA MET A 732 30.48 -21.71 -4.48
C MET A 732 31.83 -22.04 -3.84
N LEU A 733 31.89 -22.02 -2.51
CA LEU A 733 33.14 -22.21 -1.75
C LEU A 733 33.55 -23.68 -1.65
N SER A 734 32.56 -24.58 -1.63
CA SER A 734 32.77 -26.03 -1.49
C SER A 734 32.06 -26.79 -2.61
N PRO A 735 32.53 -26.66 -3.88
CA PRO A 735 31.79 -27.11 -5.07
C PRO A 735 31.57 -28.63 -5.16
N ASP A 736 32.31 -29.43 -4.40
CA ASP A 736 32.18 -30.89 -4.33
C ASP A 736 31.32 -31.36 -3.14
N HIS A 737 30.85 -30.44 -2.28
CA HIS A 737 30.04 -30.77 -1.11
C HIS A 737 28.71 -31.42 -1.54
N GLU A 738 28.22 -32.41 -0.78
CA GLU A 738 27.00 -33.17 -1.10
C GLU A 738 25.78 -32.25 -1.32
N ALA A 739 25.63 -31.22 -0.48
CA ALA A 739 24.59 -30.19 -0.59
C ALA A 739 24.56 -29.44 -1.94
N LEU A 740 25.66 -29.42 -2.71
CA LEU A 740 25.71 -28.78 -4.04
C LEU A 740 25.66 -29.81 -5.19
N ASN A 741 25.60 -31.11 -4.89
CA ASN A 741 25.81 -32.16 -5.89
C ASN A 741 24.80 -33.30 -5.85
N PHE A 742 23.93 -33.39 -4.83
CA PHE A 742 22.98 -34.49 -4.73
C PHE A 742 21.67 -34.09 -4.03
N PRO A 743 20.50 -34.49 -4.59
CA PRO A 743 20.31 -35.25 -5.84
C PRO A 743 20.46 -34.41 -7.11
N ASN A 744 20.56 -33.09 -6.98
CA ASN A 744 20.73 -32.15 -8.08
C ASN A 744 22.16 -31.59 -8.11
N LYS A 745 22.74 -31.43 -9.30
CA LYS A 745 24.01 -30.70 -9.46
C LYS A 745 23.69 -29.21 -9.53
N ILE A 746 24.25 -28.43 -8.60
CA ILE A 746 24.10 -26.99 -8.56
C ILE A 746 25.16 -26.33 -9.45
N THR A 747 24.75 -25.37 -10.28
CA THR A 747 25.60 -24.55 -11.14
C THR A 747 25.33 -23.07 -10.91
N GLN A 748 26.07 -22.19 -11.60
CA GLN A 748 25.82 -20.75 -11.55
C GLN A 748 24.42 -20.38 -12.08
N ASP A 749 23.85 -21.17 -13.00
CA ASP A 749 22.52 -20.93 -13.55
C ASP A 749 21.42 -21.07 -12.48
N ASP A 750 21.65 -21.87 -11.43
CA ASP A 750 20.71 -22.02 -10.33
C ASP A 750 20.62 -20.75 -9.46
N PHE A 751 21.49 -19.77 -9.66
CA PHE A 751 21.42 -18.46 -9.02
C PHE A 751 20.80 -17.39 -9.92
N ILE A 752 20.39 -17.68 -11.16
CA ILE A 752 19.78 -16.68 -12.07
C ILE A 752 18.28 -16.54 -11.78
N GLY A 753 17.75 -15.31 -11.87
CA GLY A 753 16.31 -15.02 -11.76
C GLY A 753 15.74 -15.02 -10.34
N TRP A 754 16.61 -15.03 -9.32
CA TRP A 754 16.19 -14.88 -7.92
C TRP A 754 15.58 -13.50 -7.71
N VAL A 755 14.46 -13.45 -7.00
CA VAL A 755 13.72 -12.20 -6.72
C VAL A 755 13.94 -11.75 -5.28
N GLN A 756 14.06 -10.45 -5.07
CA GLN A 756 14.13 -9.67 -3.83
C GLN A 756 15.03 -10.22 -2.71
N GLU A 757 16.13 -9.53 -2.39
CA GLU A 757 17.20 -9.88 -1.40
C GLU A 757 17.56 -11.39 -1.36
N ARG A 758 18.78 -11.77 -1.76
CA ARG A 758 19.25 -13.18 -1.75
C ARG A 758 19.15 -13.87 -0.39
N GLY A 759 19.28 -13.09 0.68
CA GLY A 759 19.24 -13.62 2.03
C GLY A 759 19.48 -12.56 3.09
N LEU A 760 19.12 -12.89 4.33
CA LEU A 760 18.99 -11.96 5.43
C LEU A 760 19.65 -12.49 6.71
N TYR A 761 20.18 -11.57 7.51
CA TYR A 761 20.69 -11.82 8.87
C TYR A 761 21.70 -12.97 8.93
N PHE A 762 22.66 -12.94 8.02
CA PHE A 762 23.70 -13.97 7.94
C PHE A 762 24.50 -14.01 9.24
N PRO A 763 24.81 -15.19 9.79
CA PRO A 763 25.83 -15.33 10.80
C PRO A 763 27.14 -14.76 10.27
N ASN A 764 27.92 -14.12 11.13
CA ASN A 764 29.26 -13.63 10.77
C ASN A 764 30.37 -14.26 11.64
N LYS A 765 29.99 -15.10 12.61
CA LYS A 765 30.88 -15.93 13.41
C LYS A 765 30.21 -17.28 13.68
N TRP A 766 30.97 -18.36 13.55
CA TRP A 766 30.51 -19.73 13.77
C TRP A 766 31.68 -20.64 14.13
N ASP A 767 31.36 -21.82 14.69
CA ASP A 767 32.32 -22.87 15.02
C ASP A 767 32.96 -23.51 13.76
N ASP A 768 34.21 -23.99 13.88
CA ASP A 768 34.94 -24.65 12.78
C ASP A 768 34.25 -25.91 12.23
N ALA A 769 33.30 -26.49 12.99
CA ALA A 769 32.45 -27.59 12.51
C ALA A 769 31.57 -27.19 11.31
N PHE A 770 31.25 -25.90 11.14
CA PHE A 770 30.47 -25.42 10.01
C PHE A 770 31.32 -25.21 8.76
N THR A 771 30.90 -25.87 7.68
CA THR A 771 31.40 -25.64 6.32
C THR A 771 30.54 -24.58 5.64
N PRO A 772 31.07 -23.38 5.33
CA PRO A 772 30.36 -22.41 4.50
C PRO A 772 30.35 -22.86 3.04
N LEU A 773 29.18 -22.81 2.40
CA LEU A 773 29.01 -23.30 1.04
C LEU A 773 28.97 -22.18 -0.01
N LEU A 774 28.53 -20.99 0.36
CA LEU A 774 28.32 -19.86 -0.55
C LEU A 774 29.00 -18.60 -0.01
N GLU A 775 29.54 -17.80 -0.92
CA GLU A 775 30.04 -16.44 -0.68
C GLU A 775 29.34 -15.45 -1.60
N MET A 776 28.98 -14.29 -1.08
CA MET A 776 28.25 -13.22 -1.79
C MET A 776 28.45 -11.86 -1.10
N ASN A 777 28.38 -10.78 -1.88
CA ASN A 777 28.34 -9.39 -1.43
C ASN A 777 27.49 -8.54 -2.39
N ASP A 778 26.90 -7.49 -1.85
CA ASP A 778 26.38 -6.38 -2.66
C ASP A 778 27.55 -5.54 -3.20
N THR A 779 27.28 -4.73 -4.22
CA THR A 779 28.28 -3.92 -4.89
C THR A 779 28.98 -2.98 -3.91
N GLY A 780 30.30 -3.10 -3.79
CA GLY A 780 31.13 -2.27 -2.91
C GLY A 780 31.21 -2.74 -1.44
N GLU A 781 30.55 -3.84 -1.08
CA GLU A 781 30.64 -4.43 0.26
C GLU A 781 31.66 -5.55 0.36
N THR A 782 31.98 -5.94 1.61
CA THR A 782 32.88 -7.08 1.87
C THR A 782 32.13 -8.41 1.68
N PRO A 783 32.75 -9.42 1.03
CA PRO A 783 32.18 -10.76 0.91
C PRO A 783 31.75 -11.38 2.24
N THR A 784 30.52 -11.90 2.26
CA THR A 784 29.95 -12.64 3.39
C THR A 784 29.86 -14.13 3.05
N LYS A 785 30.05 -15.00 4.05
CA LYS A 785 30.06 -16.48 3.88
C LYS A 785 29.00 -17.22 4.69
N GLY A 786 28.18 -16.47 5.44
CA GLY A 786 27.20 -17.02 6.38
C GLY A 786 25.86 -17.42 5.75
N ALA A 787 25.67 -17.21 4.44
CA ALA A 787 24.39 -17.44 3.77
C ALA A 787 23.91 -18.90 3.85
N LEU A 788 24.84 -19.86 3.78
CA LEU A 788 24.55 -21.29 3.87
C LEU A 788 25.70 -22.02 4.57
N LEU A 789 25.44 -22.47 5.79
CA LEU A 789 26.38 -23.17 6.66
C LEU A 789 25.88 -24.59 6.91
N VAL A 790 26.75 -25.59 6.71
CA VAL A 790 26.43 -27.01 6.98
C VAL A 790 27.46 -27.60 7.93
N ALA A 791 27.01 -28.20 9.02
CA ALA A 791 27.86 -28.90 9.98
C ALA A 791 27.37 -30.33 10.21
N PRO A 792 28.27 -31.35 10.26
CA PRO A 792 27.91 -32.64 10.82
C PRO A 792 27.70 -32.51 12.35
N TYR A 793 26.74 -33.23 12.92
CA TYR A 793 26.58 -33.32 14.38
C TYR A 793 26.17 -34.74 14.75
N GLY A 794 27.05 -35.44 15.46
CA GLY A 794 26.92 -36.88 15.66
C GLY A 794 26.82 -37.61 14.31
N GLU A 795 25.75 -38.38 14.14
CA GLU A 795 25.45 -39.08 12.89
C GLU A 795 24.62 -38.25 11.90
N GLY A 796 24.12 -37.09 12.28
CA GLY A 796 23.26 -36.26 11.44
C GLY A 796 23.93 -34.99 10.92
N TYR A 797 23.08 -34.06 10.47
CA TYR A 797 23.48 -32.79 9.89
C TYR A 797 22.68 -31.64 10.48
N TYR A 798 23.37 -30.54 10.79
CA TYR A 798 22.78 -29.27 11.14
C TYR A 798 23.07 -28.25 10.03
N VAL A 799 22.03 -27.64 9.48
CA VAL A 799 22.13 -26.63 8.43
C VAL A 799 21.53 -25.33 8.94
N TYR A 800 22.31 -24.25 8.86
CA TYR A 800 21.78 -22.90 9.00
C TYR A 800 21.79 -22.22 7.63
N SER A 801 20.64 -21.67 7.23
CA SER A 801 20.48 -20.99 5.94
C SER A 801 19.84 -19.62 6.13
N GLY A 802 20.60 -18.58 5.82
CA GLY A 802 20.11 -17.20 5.75
C GLY A 802 19.41 -16.85 4.43
N LEU A 803 19.40 -17.75 3.44
CA LEU A 803 18.79 -17.52 2.12
C LEU A 803 17.26 -17.29 2.21
N SER A 804 16.72 -16.44 1.34
CA SER A 804 15.31 -16.04 1.33
C SER A 804 14.38 -17.05 0.65
N TRP A 805 14.36 -18.30 1.14
CA TRP A 805 13.53 -19.39 0.55
C TRP A 805 12.06 -19.01 0.40
N PHE A 806 11.51 -18.35 1.42
CA PHE A 806 10.15 -17.85 1.49
C PHE A 806 9.79 -16.85 0.38
N ARG A 807 10.77 -16.29 -0.34
CA ARG A 807 10.56 -15.44 -1.52
C ARG A 807 10.81 -16.19 -2.82
N HIS A 808 11.91 -16.93 -2.88
CA HIS A 808 12.32 -17.51 -4.16
C HIS A 808 11.55 -18.78 -4.55
N LEU A 809 11.07 -19.57 -3.58
CA LEU A 809 10.28 -20.78 -3.88
C LEU A 809 8.88 -20.42 -4.39
N PRO A 810 8.12 -19.49 -3.76
CA PRO A 810 6.83 -19.06 -4.31
C PRO A 810 6.96 -18.36 -5.67
N ALA A 811 8.08 -17.67 -5.92
CA ALA A 811 8.38 -17.07 -7.24
C ALA A 811 8.67 -18.12 -8.35
N GLY A 812 8.71 -19.41 -8.03
CA GLY A 812 8.88 -20.48 -9.01
C GLY A 812 10.32 -20.61 -9.54
N ASN A 813 11.33 -20.19 -8.78
CA ASN A 813 12.72 -20.27 -9.21
C ASN A 813 13.31 -21.68 -9.02
N THR A 814 13.76 -22.30 -10.12
CA THR A 814 14.23 -23.71 -10.14
C THR A 814 15.43 -23.96 -9.22
N GLY A 815 16.41 -23.07 -9.20
CA GLY A 815 17.64 -23.24 -8.43
C GLY A 815 17.43 -23.35 -6.91
N PRO A 816 16.63 -22.48 -6.28
CA PRO A 816 16.21 -22.62 -4.90
C PRO A 816 15.59 -23.98 -4.57
N TYR A 817 14.70 -24.50 -5.42
CA TYR A 817 14.11 -25.82 -5.21
C TYR A 817 15.14 -26.94 -5.28
N ARG A 818 16.09 -26.87 -6.23
CA ARG A 818 17.18 -27.86 -6.35
C ARG A 818 18.09 -27.83 -5.12
N LEU A 819 18.48 -26.64 -4.68
CA LEU A 819 19.37 -26.46 -3.54
C LEU A 819 18.69 -26.93 -2.25
N LEU A 820 17.44 -26.54 -1.99
CA LEU A 820 16.71 -27.01 -0.80
C LEU A 820 16.47 -28.53 -0.84
N SER A 821 16.17 -29.10 -2.02
CA SER A 821 16.07 -30.56 -2.20
C SER A 821 17.37 -31.28 -1.87
N ASN A 822 18.53 -30.68 -2.19
CA ASN A 822 19.83 -31.22 -1.80
C ASN A 822 20.05 -31.19 -0.29
N LEU A 823 19.65 -30.09 0.38
CA LEU A 823 19.73 -29.98 1.84
C LEU A 823 18.87 -31.02 2.54
N ILE A 824 17.62 -31.21 2.08
CA ILE A 824 16.70 -32.27 2.58
C ILE A 824 17.33 -33.67 2.39
N SER A 825 18.13 -33.85 1.35
CA SER A 825 18.75 -35.14 1.00
C SER A 825 20.07 -35.42 1.72
N LEU A 826 20.58 -34.51 2.55
CA LEU A 826 21.84 -34.72 3.29
C LEU A 826 21.79 -36.00 4.14
N GLY A 827 22.84 -36.82 4.02
CA GLY A 827 22.94 -38.11 4.72
C GLY A 827 22.20 -39.27 4.05
N TYR A 828 21.40 -39.04 2.99
CA TYR A 828 20.62 -40.09 2.32
C TYR A 828 21.51 -41.18 1.69
N LYS A 829 22.60 -40.79 1.01
CA LYS A 829 23.54 -41.73 0.36
C LYS A 829 24.23 -42.68 1.33
N LYS A 830 24.28 -42.33 2.62
CA LYS A 830 24.96 -43.13 3.65
C LYS A 830 24.09 -44.28 4.19
N GLY A 831 22.96 -44.58 3.55
CA GLY A 831 22.05 -45.65 3.98
C GLY A 831 21.37 -45.36 5.31
N LYS A 832 21.35 -44.09 5.72
CA LYS A 832 20.66 -43.62 6.92
C LYS A 832 19.18 -43.48 6.54
N SER A 833 18.43 -44.53 6.87
CA SER A 833 17.00 -44.71 6.57
C SER A 833 16.14 -43.59 7.11
#